data_AF-A0AAW2MH00-F1
#
_entry.id   AF-A0AAW2MH00-F1
#
_cell.length_a   1.000
_cell.length_b   1.000
_cell.length_c   1.000
_cell.angle_alpha   90.00
_cell.angle_beta   90.00
_cell.angle_gamma   90.00
#
_symmetry.space_group_name_H-M   'P 1'
#
loop_
_entity.id
_entity.type
_entity.pdbx_description
1 polymer ?
#
loop_
_entity_poly.entity_id
_entity_poly.type
_entity_poly.pdbx_seq_one_letter_code
_entity_poly.pdbx_strand_id
1 'polypeptide(L)'
;MFKSARWKSEKNKVKVVFKLLFHAAKVGEDALMISVVPADVGKPTVKSDKAAVRDGSCFWENPVYETVKFNRDPKSGKIHERIYYIGTGSSKVGVIGEASIDFSNYAEATKVSLVPLPLKNSRTEAVLHVSIQRMQESVDHRDIEDNETPKSNYKEHSLMSHLSNGDIDGTIKENSEDVPFNKIVSHVTEFNGNRRASNGSDITMSSSESSSGVESVQREPAGLVSSLRPQGPNSDAQTAVYEEHQRSHWGWLGNPAPEASTDDSSSTPRETFLQQHLEEASDIVIEKLKSEVAALSRQAEISELELQTLRKQIVKESKRGQDLYRELVCLKEERDSLKGECERLKAARRRMDEAKTRTNSQFEGGDSRVIVEELRQELNHAKELNANLQVQLQKTQESNSELILAVQDLDEMLEQKNREILSLSSGSLAKDIGEKTREVGSKDQRDEDNDDEEQKALEELVKEHVNAKESYLLEQQIMDLRSEIEIYKRDKDELEMQMEQLALDYEIMKQENHEMAYKLEQSQLQEQLKMQYECTSSYATAHELEAQIENLENELKIQKKESADALVTINELEGQIENLENELKKRNKESADALSAINELEAHVKSLEEELEKQSQGFEADLETLMCSKVEQEQRAIRAEEALRKMRWQNANTAERLQEEFRRLSVQMASTFEANETGDQSCSRSK
;
A
#
# COMPACT_ATOMS: atom_id res chain seq x y z
N MET A 1 -8.96 -10.38 -55.13
CA MET A 1 -8.30 -10.59 -53.82
C MET A 1 -8.39 -9.30 -53.03
N PHE A 2 -9.02 -9.29 -51.85
CA PHE A 2 -9.09 -8.10 -51.01
C PHE A 2 -7.88 -8.03 -50.06
N LYS A 3 -7.26 -6.85 -49.97
CA LYS A 3 -6.23 -6.57 -48.94
C LYS A 3 -6.96 -6.26 -47.62
N SER A 4 -6.69 -7.02 -46.57
CA SER A 4 -7.31 -6.78 -45.26
C SER A 4 -6.77 -5.49 -44.63
N ALA A 5 -7.59 -4.45 -44.56
CA ALA A 5 -7.22 -3.17 -43.94
C ALA A 5 -7.07 -3.35 -42.41
N ARG A 6 -5.86 -3.11 -41.89
CA ARG A 6 -5.51 -3.33 -40.48
C ARG A 6 -5.89 -2.12 -39.61
N TRP A 7 -7.18 -1.87 -39.43
CA TRP A 7 -7.71 -0.70 -38.73
C TRP A 7 -8.34 -1.04 -37.37
N LYS A 8 -8.21 -0.10 -36.42
CA LYS A 8 -8.88 -0.03 -35.10
C LYS A 8 -8.57 -1.15 -34.09
N SER A 9 -7.46 -0.98 -33.35
CA SER A 9 -7.30 -1.49 -31.98
C SER A 9 -6.86 -0.41 -30.98
N GLU A 10 -6.99 0.86 -31.35
CA GLU A 10 -6.53 2.02 -30.57
C GLU A 10 -7.55 2.48 -29.51
N LYS A 11 -8.85 2.26 -29.77
CA LYS A 11 -9.98 2.63 -28.87
C LYS A 11 -9.92 2.02 -27.46
N ASN A 12 -9.04 1.05 -27.24
CA ASN A 12 -8.96 0.24 -26.03
C ASN A 12 -7.75 0.60 -25.16
N LYS A 13 -7.00 1.66 -25.50
CA LYS A 13 -5.79 2.06 -24.79
C LYS A 13 -6.05 3.23 -23.84
N VAL A 14 -6.00 2.97 -22.54
CA VAL A 14 -6.08 4.00 -21.51
C VAL A 14 -4.66 4.45 -21.16
N LYS A 15 -4.43 5.77 -21.03
CA LYS A 15 -3.22 6.32 -20.41
C LYS A 15 -3.57 6.76 -19.00
N VAL A 16 -2.66 6.59 -18.05
CA VAL A 16 -2.77 7.16 -16.71
C VAL A 16 -1.41 7.68 -16.29
N VAL A 17 -1.36 8.90 -15.76
CA VAL A 17 -0.15 9.44 -15.12
C VAL A 17 -0.25 9.16 -13.63
N PHE A 18 0.75 8.48 -13.07
CA PHE A 18 0.89 8.27 -11.64
C PHE A 18 1.99 9.17 -11.09
N LYS A 19 1.67 9.86 -9.99
CA LYS A 19 2.62 10.55 -9.13
C LYS A 19 3.02 9.60 -8.00
N LEU A 20 4.32 9.40 -7.85
CA LEU A 20 4.93 8.42 -6.95
C LEU A 20 5.84 9.14 -5.95
N LEU A 21 5.66 8.90 -4.65
CA LEU A 21 6.64 9.26 -3.61
C LEU A 21 7.17 8.00 -2.95
N PHE A 22 8.42 8.07 -2.45
CA PHE A 22 9.16 6.91 -1.95
C PHE A 22 9.76 7.16 -0.58
N HIS A 23 9.61 6.17 0.31
CA HIS A 23 10.21 6.14 1.64
C HIS A 23 10.73 4.72 1.95
N ALA A 24 12.03 4.56 2.14
CA ALA A 24 12.65 3.27 2.46
C ALA A 24 13.15 3.24 3.91
N ALA A 25 12.81 2.19 4.65
CA ALA A 25 13.25 1.96 6.03
C ALA A 25 14.12 0.70 6.15
N LYS A 26 14.93 0.60 7.21
CA LYS A 26 15.92 -0.47 7.46
C LYS A 26 16.98 -0.61 6.34
N VAL A 27 17.47 0.50 5.80
CA VAL A 27 18.48 0.55 4.72
C VAL A 27 19.86 0.97 5.24
N GLY A 28 20.93 0.50 4.59
CA GLY A 28 22.32 0.80 4.99
C GLY A 28 22.77 2.23 4.64
N GLU A 29 23.90 2.66 5.20
CA GLU A 29 24.41 4.05 5.22
C GLU A 29 24.69 4.72 3.86
N ASP A 30 24.62 3.98 2.76
CA ASP A 30 25.09 4.41 1.44
C ASP A 30 23.96 5.10 0.65
N ALA A 31 24.14 6.37 0.30
CA ALA A 31 23.11 7.21 -0.34
C ALA A 31 22.56 6.62 -1.66
N LEU A 32 21.23 6.61 -1.78
CA LEU A 32 20.45 5.75 -2.67
C LEU A 32 19.79 6.51 -3.83
N MET A 33 19.50 5.80 -4.92
CA MET A 33 18.58 6.25 -5.97
C MET A 33 17.56 5.15 -6.30
N ILE A 34 16.38 5.53 -6.81
CA ILE A 34 15.34 4.61 -7.27
C ILE A 34 15.31 4.60 -8.79
N SER A 35 15.00 3.44 -9.36
CA SER A 35 14.74 3.25 -10.78
C SER A 35 13.41 2.51 -10.99
N VAL A 36 12.54 3.09 -11.79
CA VAL A 36 11.21 2.55 -12.15
C VAL A 36 11.32 1.92 -13.54
N VAL A 37 11.00 0.63 -13.65
CA VAL A 37 11.29 -0.21 -14.83
C VAL A 37 10.05 -0.97 -15.26
N PRO A 38 9.45 -0.71 -16.45
CA PRO A 38 8.36 -1.53 -16.97
C PRO A 38 8.85 -2.96 -17.24
N ALA A 39 8.09 -3.97 -16.82
CA ALA A 39 8.50 -5.38 -16.96
C ALA A 39 8.65 -5.84 -18.42
N ASP A 40 7.95 -5.20 -19.37
CA ASP A 40 7.99 -5.50 -20.81
C ASP A 40 9.14 -4.80 -21.55
N VAL A 41 9.56 -3.61 -21.09
CA VAL A 41 10.66 -2.84 -21.69
C VAL A 41 12.02 -3.22 -21.11
N GLY A 42 12.08 -3.57 -19.81
CA GLY A 42 13.31 -3.97 -19.12
C GLY A 42 14.39 -2.89 -19.02
N LYS A 43 14.05 -1.63 -19.30
CA LYS A 43 14.90 -0.43 -19.13
C LYS A 43 14.18 0.56 -18.22
N PRO A 44 14.88 1.31 -17.34
CA PRO A 44 14.23 2.33 -16.52
C PRO A 44 13.55 3.40 -17.38
N THR A 45 12.28 3.68 -17.11
CA THR A 45 11.55 4.83 -17.68
C THR A 45 11.86 6.11 -16.91
N VAL A 46 11.90 6.02 -15.58
CA VAL A 46 12.28 7.14 -14.70
C VAL A 46 13.28 6.66 -13.65
N LYS A 47 14.13 7.60 -13.20
CA LYS A 47 15.00 7.45 -12.03
C LYS A 47 14.76 8.65 -11.11
N SER A 48 14.80 8.43 -9.80
CA SER A 48 14.79 9.53 -8.83
C SER A 48 16.18 10.11 -8.61
N ASP A 49 16.21 11.30 -8.01
CA ASP A 49 17.43 11.90 -7.49
C ASP A 49 18.09 11.05 -6.39
N LYS A 50 19.34 11.37 -6.08
CA LYS A 50 20.11 10.68 -5.05
C LYS A 50 19.74 11.21 -3.65
N ALA A 51 19.05 10.39 -2.86
CA ALA A 51 18.68 10.69 -1.49
C ALA A 51 19.76 10.20 -0.51
N ALA A 52 20.00 10.98 0.56
CA ALA A 52 20.85 10.56 1.67
C ALA A 52 20.07 9.65 2.63
N VAL A 53 20.77 8.68 3.24
CA VAL A 53 20.21 7.86 4.31
C VAL A 53 20.47 8.58 5.64
N ARG A 54 19.44 8.68 6.49
CA ARG A 54 19.51 9.19 7.87
C ARG A 54 18.84 8.18 8.78
N ASP A 55 19.54 7.77 9.84
CA ASP A 55 19.02 6.83 10.85
C ASP A 55 18.35 5.57 10.26
N GLY A 56 19.09 4.86 9.39
CA GLY A 56 18.60 3.67 8.69
C GLY A 56 17.44 3.87 7.71
N SER A 57 17.05 5.12 7.44
CA SER A 57 15.87 5.48 6.65
C SER A 57 16.21 6.46 5.53
N CYS A 58 15.47 6.42 4.42
CA CYS A 58 15.75 7.22 3.22
C CYS A 58 14.45 7.73 2.60
N PHE A 59 14.40 9.02 2.30
CA PHE A 59 13.22 9.70 1.79
C PHE A 59 13.55 10.47 0.50
N TRP A 60 12.64 10.38 -0.47
CA TRP A 60 12.75 11.14 -1.74
C TRP A 60 11.70 12.25 -1.75
N GLU A 61 12.17 13.48 -1.50
CA GLU A 61 11.34 14.70 -1.44
C GLU A 61 10.67 15.01 -2.79
N ASN A 62 11.38 14.76 -3.90
CA ASN A 62 10.88 14.98 -5.26
C ASN A 62 9.97 13.82 -5.73
N PRO A 63 8.69 14.07 -6.05
CA PRO A 63 7.81 13.05 -6.61
C PRO A 63 8.20 12.67 -8.05
N VAL A 64 8.14 11.38 -8.35
CA VAL A 64 8.34 10.81 -9.69
C VAL A 64 7.01 10.71 -10.43
N TYR A 65 6.95 11.11 -11.69
CA TYR A 65 5.77 10.98 -12.54
C TYR A 65 6.00 9.92 -13.63
N GLU A 66 5.19 8.85 -13.64
CA GLU A 66 5.26 7.75 -14.60
C GLU A 66 3.97 7.69 -15.43
N THR A 67 4.08 7.61 -16.76
CA THR A 67 2.92 7.57 -17.67
C THR A 67 2.67 6.14 -18.16
N VAL A 68 1.80 5.43 -17.45
CA VAL A 68 1.48 4.04 -17.72
C VAL A 68 0.43 3.94 -18.84
N LYS A 69 0.63 2.98 -19.76
CA LYS A 69 -0.28 2.69 -20.87
C LYS A 69 -0.91 1.31 -20.64
N PHE A 70 -2.23 1.30 -20.52
CA PHE A 70 -3.05 0.12 -20.26
C PHE A 70 -3.83 -0.30 -21.50
N ASN A 71 -4.14 -1.60 -21.59
CA ASN A 71 -5.13 -2.11 -22.53
C ASN A 71 -6.38 -2.54 -21.75
N ARG A 72 -7.55 -2.06 -22.14
CA ARG A 72 -8.84 -2.47 -21.59
C ARG A 72 -9.47 -3.52 -22.51
N ASP A 73 -9.94 -4.64 -21.97
CA ASP A 73 -10.68 -5.63 -22.76
C ASP A 73 -12.06 -5.04 -23.16
N PRO A 74 -12.39 -4.96 -24.46
CA PRO A 74 -13.67 -4.42 -24.92
C PRO A 74 -14.88 -5.30 -24.58
N LYS A 75 -14.68 -6.54 -24.06
CA LYS A 75 -15.79 -7.43 -23.65
C LYS A 75 -16.06 -7.42 -22.16
N SER A 76 -15.04 -7.58 -21.31
CA SER A 76 -15.19 -7.60 -19.85
C SER A 76 -14.97 -6.24 -19.18
N GLY A 77 -14.50 -5.24 -19.91
CA GLY A 77 -14.15 -3.93 -19.35
C GLY A 77 -12.93 -3.96 -18.42
N LYS A 78 -12.25 -5.10 -18.23
CA LYS A 78 -11.10 -5.22 -17.33
C LYS A 78 -9.84 -4.60 -17.94
N ILE A 79 -9.03 -3.99 -17.09
CA ILE A 79 -7.69 -3.51 -17.44
C ILE A 79 -6.72 -4.69 -17.34
N HIS A 80 -5.78 -4.81 -18.28
CA HIS A 80 -4.73 -5.83 -18.27
C HIS A 80 -3.62 -5.46 -17.27
N GLU A 81 -3.06 -6.49 -16.62
CA GLU A 81 -1.92 -6.39 -15.71
C GLU A 81 -0.74 -5.64 -16.35
N ARG A 82 -0.06 -4.82 -15.55
CA ARG A 82 1.01 -3.93 -15.96
C ARG A 82 2.07 -3.81 -14.86
N ILE A 83 2.82 -4.90 -14.68
CA ILE A 83 3.93 -5.01 -13.73
C ILE A 83 5.06 -4.03 -14.07
N TYR A 84 5.56 -3.35 -13.05
CA TYR A 84 6.80 -2.58 -13.01
C TYR A 84 7.70 -3.10 -11.89
N TYR A 85 9.00 -3.07 -12.11
CA TYR A 85 10.01 -3.29 -11.07
C TYR A 85 10.54 -1.96 -10.56
N ILE A 86 10.74 -1.88 -9.24
CA ILE A 86 11.29 -0.71 -8.56
C ILE A 86 12.61 -1.15 -7.93
N GLY A 87 13.72 -0.76 -8.57
CA GLY A 87 15.08 -1.09 -8.12
C GLY A 87 15.69 0.06 -7.33
N THR A 88 16.06 -0.19 -6.08
CA THR A 88 16.91 0.71 -5.28
C THR A 88 18.38 0.42 -5.54
N GLY A 89 19.24 1.43 -5.61
CA GLY A 89 20.67 1.23 -5.88
C GLY A 89 21.59 2.28 -5.27
N SER A 90 22.83 1.87 -4.98
CA SER A 90 23.92 2.76 -4.54
C SER A 90 24.83 3.08 -5.72
N SER A 91 25.44 4.28 -5.70
CA SER A 91 26.50 4.66 -6.65
C SER A 91 27.77 3.78 -6.57
N LYS A 92 27.93 2.97 -5.51
CA LYS A 92 29.09 2.09 -5.28
C LYS A 92 28.78 0.60 -5.50
N VAL A 93 27.57 0.15 -5.16
CA VAL A 93 27.23 -1.30 -5.06
C VAL A 93 25.89 -1.63 -5.74
N GLY A 94 25.78 -1.31 -7.03
CA GLY A 94 24.74 -1.83 -7.92
C GLY A 94 23.29 -1.63 -7.44
N VAL A 95 22.45 -2.62 -7.70
CA VAL A 95 21.06 -2.70 -7.18
C VAL A 95 21.10 -3.34 -5.80
N ILE A 96 20.63 -2.62 -4.79
CA ILE A 96 20.59 -3.03 -3.38
C ILE A 96 19.35 -3.88 -3.09
N GLY A 97 18.24 -3.63 -3.78
CA GLY A 97 17.06 -4.46 -3.68
C GLY A 97 15.98 -4.09 -4.70
N GLU A 98 15.21 -5.10 -5.11
CA GLU A 98 14.16 -5.01 -6.14
C GLU A 98 12.78 -5.30 -5.54
N ALA A 99 11.83 -4.40 -5.77
CA ALA A 99 10.41 -4.63 -5.56
C ALA A 99 9.68 -4.77 -6.91
N SER A 100 8.47 -5.32 -6.88
CA SER A 100 7.57 -5.44 -8.03
C SER A 100 6.19 -4.93 -7.66
N ILE A 101 5.59 -4.10 -8.52
CA ILE A 101 4.23 -3.58 -8.34
C ILE A 101 3.46 -3.68 -9.66
N ASP A 102 2.18 -4.01 -9.60
CA ASP A 102 1.28 -3.92 -10.75
C ASP A 102 0.46 -2.63 -10.67
N PHE A 103 0.63 -1.75 -11.66
CA PHE A 103 -0.12 -0.51 -11.75
C PHE A 103 -1.58 -0.68 -12.19
N SER A 104 -1.99 -1.86 -12.67
CA SER A 104 -3.39 -2.09 -13.09
C SER A 104 -4.37 -1.95 -11.93
N ASN A 105 -4.00 -2.40 -10.73
CA ASN A 105 -4.78 -2.25 -9.50
C ASN A 105 -5.07 -0.79 -9.10
N TYR A 106 -4.22 0.15 -9.54
CA TYR A 106 -4.33 1.58 -9.21
C TYR A 106 -4.88 2.41 -10.38
N ALA A 107 -5.11 1.82 -11.55
CA ALA A 107 -5.52 2.53 -12.76
C ALA A 107 -6.88 3.24 -12.65
N GLU A 108 -7.79 2.70 -11.84
CA GLU A 108 -9.12 3.28 -11.57
C GLU A 108 -9.23 3.87 -10.15
N ALA A 109 -8.16 3.80 -9.34
CA ALA A 109 -8.16 4.32 -7.97
C ALA A 109 -8.23 5.87 -7.93
N THR A 110 -9.06 6.40 -7.04
CA THR A 110 -9.24 7.84 -6.80
C THR A 110 -8.46 8.34 -5.59
N LYS A 111 -8.28 7.50 -4.56
CA LYS A 111 -7.51 7.82 -3.35
C LYS A 111 -6.02 7.50 -3.52
N VAL A 112 -5.18 8.24 -2.80
CA VAL A 112 -3.74 7.95 -2.70
C VAL A 112 -3.54 6.60 -2.02
N SER A 113 -2.84 5.67 -2.66
CA SER A 113 -2.57 4.34 -2.15
C SER A 113 -1.16 4.25 -1.58
N LEU A 114 -1.01 3.88 -0.31
CA LEU A 114 0.29 3.63 0.33
C LEU A 114 0.59 2.13 0.34
N VAL A 115 1.71 1.73 -0.28
CA VAL A 115 2.04 0.32 -0.53
C VAL A 115 3.41 -0.01 0.08
N PRO A 116 3.49 -0.85 1.13
CA PRO A 116 4.75 -1.36 1.65
C PRO A 116 5.27 -2.50 0.77
N LEU A 117 6.45 -2.33 0.17
CA LEU A 117 7.10 -3.32 -0.68
C LEU A 117 8.40 -3.81 -0.04
N PRO A 118 8.46 -5.06 0.48
CA PRO A 118 9.70 -5.67 0.93
C PRO A 118 10.69 -5.79 -0.24
N LEU A 119 11.90 -5.26 -0.07
CA LEU A 119 12.93 -5.30 -1.10
C LEU A 119 13.55 -6.71 -1.18
N LYS A 120 13.49 -7.32 -2.36
CA LYS A 120 14.11 -8.63 -2.60
C LYS A 120 15.59 -8.43 -2.92
N ASN A 121 16.42 -9.35 -2.42
CA ASN A 121 17.89 -9.36 -2.53
C ASN A 121 18.67 -8.34 -1.67
N SER A 122 18.02 -7.55 -0.81
CA SER A 122 18.72 -6.72 0.17
C SER A 122 19.36 -7.54 1.29
N ARG A 123 20.48 -7.06 1.84
CA ARG A 123 21.18 -7.68 2.99
C ARG A 123 20.51 -7.39 4.34
N THR A 124 19.57 -6.45 4.37
CA THR A 124 18.71 -6.10 5.50
C THR A 124 17.25 -6.33 5.12
N GLU A 125 16.36 -6.39 6.10
CA GLU A 125 14.90 -6.40 5.91
C GLU A 125 14.37 -5.03 5.45
N ALA A 126 14.93 -4.48 4.38
CA ALA A 126 14.58 -3.16 3.89
C ALA A 126 13.17 -3.16 3.26
N VAL A 127 12.32 -2.20 3.66
CA VAL A 127 10.95 -2.05 3.16
C VAL A 127 10.82 -0.69 2.48
N LEU A 128 10.44 -0.70 1.21
CA LEU A 128 10.15 0.48 0.42
C LEU A 128 8.65 0.77 0.43
N HIS A 129 8.24 1.83 1.12
CA HIS A 129 6.90 2.37 1.07
C HIS A 129 6.77 3.25 -0.18
N VAL A 130 5.76 2.97 -1.00
CA VAL A 130 5.42 3.74 -2.20
C VAL A 130 4.06 4.39 -2.00
N SER A 131 4.01 5.71 -2.10
CA SER A 131 2.75 6.46 -2.18
C SER A 131 2.39 6.68 -3.64
N ILE A 132 1.20 6.26 -4.05
CA ILE A 132 0.73 6.21 -5.44
C ILE A 132 -0.52 7.06 -5.56
N GLN A 133 -0.41 8.17 -6.30
CA GLN A 133 -1.53 9.05 -6.61
C GLN A 133 -1.77 9.02 -8.13
N ARG A 134 -2.96 8.60 -8.55
CA ARG A 134 -3.44 8.82 -9.92
C ARG A 134 -3.64 10.32 -10.14
N MET A 135 -3.08 10.86 -11.21
CA MET A 135 -3.40 12.19 -11.68
C MET A 135 -4.62 12.10 -12.62
N GLN A 136 -5.64 12.91 -12.35
CA GLN A 136 -6.84 12.98 -13.19
C GLN A 136 -6.53 13.85 -14.43
N GLU A 137 -6.65 13.30 -15.64
CA GLU A 137 -6.72 14.13 -16.85
C GLU A 137 -8.07 14.84 -16.88
N SER A 138 -8.07 16.17 -17.03
CA SER A 138 -9.26 16.98 -17.30
C SER A 138 -9.71 16.74 -18.74
N VAL A 139 -10.45 15.65 -18.97
CA VAL A 139 -10.93 15.26 -20.31
C VAL A 139 -12.10 16.14 -20.72
N ASP A 140 -11.81 17.11 -21.58
CA ASP A 140 -12.77 17.86 -22.41
C ASP A 140 -13.89 16.94 -22.94
N HIS A 141 -15.09 17.05 -22.39
CA HIS A 141 -16.26 16.32 -22.88
C HIS A 141 -16.87 17.07 -24.06
N ARG A 142 -16.33 16.83 -25.27
CA ARG A 142 -17.02 17.15 -26.52
C ARG A 142 -17.89 15.96 -26.97
N ASP A 143 -19.18 16.16 -26.86
CA ASP A 143 -20.21 15.81 -27.83
C ASP A 143 -20.15 14.40 -28.46
N ILE A 144 -20.97 13.50 -27.91
CA ILE A 144 -22.02 12.80 -28.68
C ILE A 144 -23.22 12.66 -27.73
N GLU A 145 -24.23 13.51 -27.93
CA GLU A 145 -25.61 13.09 -27.69
C GLU A 145 -26.05 12.28 -28.93
N ASP A 146 -26.61 11.09 -28.71
CA ASP A 146 -27.95 10.77 -29.21
C ASP A 146 -28.41 9.37 -28.73
N ASN A 147 -29.66 9.30 -28.26
CA ASN A 147 -30.60 8.16 -28.23
C ASN A 147 -30.10 6.75 -27.78
N GLU A 148 -30.77 6.02 -26.89
CA GLU A 148 -32.22 5.98 -26.59
C GLU A 148 -32.51 5.83 -25.08
N THR A 149 -33.75 6.13 -24.66
CA THR A 149 -34.29 5.73 -23.34
C THR A 149 -35.29 4.59 -23.50
N PRO A 150 -35.53 3.76 -22.46
CA PRO A 150 -36.74 4.04 -21.68
C PRO A 150 -36.68 3.73 -20.17
N LYS A 151 -37.16 4.70 -19.37
CA LYS A 151 -38.05 4.55 -18.20
C LYS A 151 -37.85 3.37 -17.22
N SER A 152 -37.51 3.72 -15.97
CA SER A 152 -38.36 3.32 -14.83
C SER A 152 -38.34 4.39 -13.73
N ASN A 153 -39.52 4.70 -13.18
CA ASN A 153 -39.73 5.73 -12.16
C ASN A 153 -38.95 5.45 -10.85
N TYR A 154 -38.70 6.48 -10.04
CA TYR A 154 -39.55 6.76 -8.87
C TYR A 154 -39.61 8.28 -8.61
N LYS A 155 -40.67 8.74 -7.93
CA LYS A 155 -40.89 10.16 -7.56
C LYS A 155 -40.65 10.33 -6.06
N GLU A 156 -40.28 11.54 -5.64
CA GLU A 156 -40.91 12.16 -4.47
C GLU A 156 -41.05 13.68 -4.64
N HIS A 157 -41.73 14.33 -3.69
CA HIS A 157 -42.46 15.61 -3.76
C HIS A 157 -41.60 16.89 -3.90
N SER A 158 -42.03 17.96 -4.60
CA SER A 158 -43.08 18.98 -4.26
C SER A 158 -42.65 19.87 -3.08
N LEU A 159 -42.74 21.21 -3.06
CA LEU A 159 -43.53 22.25 -3.76
C LEU A 159 -42.58 23.40 -4.24
N MET A 160 -42.96 24.55 -4.83
CA MET A 160 -44.20 25.36 -4.83
C MET A 160 -44.28 26.25 -6.10
N SER A 161 -45.49 26.67 -6.49
CA SER A 161 -45.80 27.42 -7.72
C SER A 161 -46.41 28.83 -7.48
N HIS A 162 -46.93 29.45 -8.55
CA HIS A 162 -47.64 30.76 -8.62
C HIS A 162 -46.70 31.99 -8.63
N LEU A 163 -46.90 33.04 -9.43
CA LEU A 163 -48.04 33.51 -10.25
C LEU A 163 -47.75 33.29 -11.77
N SER A 164 -48.65 33.06 -12.74
CA SER A 164 -50.10 33.26 -12.96
C SER A 164 -50.52 34.56 -13.67
N ASN A 165 -51.30 34.38 -14.76
CA ASN A 165 -51.91 35.37 -15.67
C ASN A 165 -50.94 36.07 -16.64
N GLY A 166 -51.26 36.29 -17.93
CA GLY A 166 -52.48 35.91 -18.66
C GLY A 166 -52.29 35.91 -20.20
N ASP A 167 -53.17 35.20 -20.88
CA ASP A 167 -53.13 34.79 -22.30
C ASP A 167 -53.58 35.88 -23.31
N ILE A 168 -53.09 35.81 -24.56
CA ILE A 168 -53.85 35.84 -25.85
C ILE A 168 -52.92 36.09 -27.07
N ASP A 169 -52.99 35.14 -28.02
CA ASP A 169 -52.63 35.07 -29.46
C ASP A 169 -51.92 36.24 -30.21
N GLY A 170 -51.09 35.86 -31.20
CA GLY A 170 -50.33 36.74 -32.08
C GLY A 170 -49.54 36.02 -33.19
N THR A 171 -50.15 35.05 -33.87
CA THR A 171 -49.48 34.17 -34.86
C THR A 171 -48.96 34.89 -36.13
N ILE A 172 -47.68 34.68 -36.49
CA ILE A 172 -47.11 34.53 -37.86
C ILE A 172 -45.62 34.14 -37.72
N LYS A 173 -45.16 33.07 -38.40
CA LYS A 173 -43.73 32.67 -38.42
C LYS A 173 -43.33 31.70 -39.56
N GLU A 174 -42.80 32.26 -40.64
CA GLU A 174 -42.02 31.63 -41.73
C GLU A 174 -41.17 32.76 -42.36
N ASN A 175 -39.98 32.59 -42.92
CA ASN A 175 -39.08 31.43 -42.97
C ASN A 175 -37.61 31.91 -43.04
N SER A 176 -36.73 30.94 -43.25
CA SER A 176 -35.32 30.97 -43.67
C SER A 176 -35.00 31.92 -44.86
N GLU A 177 -33.75 32.12 -45.31
CA GLU A 177 -32.50 31.37 -45.16
C GLU A 177 -31.30 32.33 -45.42
N ASP A 178 -30.09 32.05 -44.90
CA ASP A 178 -28.88 31.94 -45.74
C ASP A 178 -27.55 31.80 -44.96
N VAL A 179 -26.61 31.12 -45.62
CA VAL A 179 -25.23 30.80 -45.21
C VAL A 179 -24.37 31.21 -46.43
N PRO A 180 -23.20 31.91 -46.31
CA PRO A 180 -21.97 31.12 -46.12
C PRO A 180 -20.65 31.77 -45.64
N PHE A 181 -19.72 30.84 -45.31
CA PHE A 181 -18.25 30.88 -45.51
C PHE A 181 -17.31 31.69 -44.58
N ASN A 182 -16.65 30.92 -43.70
CA ASN A 182 -15.23 30.51 -43.80
C ASN A 182 -14.17 31.01 -42.77
N LYS A 183 -13.44 29.99 -42.26
CA LYS A 183 -11.97 29.92 -42.13
C LYS A 183 -11.27 30.72 -41.01
N ILE A 184 -11.15 30.06 -39.85
CA ILE A 184 -10.11 30.35 -38.83
C ILE A 184 -8.80 29.62 -39.19
N VAL A 185 -7.65 30.29 -39.07
CA VAL A 185 -6.32 29.66 -39.16
C VAL A 185 -5.36 30.29 -38.14
N SER A 186 -4.73 29.41 -37.34
CA SER A 186 -3.41 29.55 -36.64
C SER A 186 -3.16 30.55 -35.49
N HIS A 187 -2.54 29.98 -34.44
CA HIS A 187 -1.35 30.44 -33.71
C HIS A 187 -1.39 31.51 -32.59
N VAL A 188 -1.21 31.01 -31.35
CA VAL A 188 -0.03 31.21 -30.47
C VAL A 188 0.63 32.60 -30.36
N THR A 189 0.60 33.14 -29.14
CA THR A 189 1.75 33.73 -28.38
C THR A 189 1.38 33.60 -26.89
N GLU A 190 2.17 33.01 -25.98
CA GLU A 190 3.50 33.42 -25.47
C GLU A 190 3.58 34.88 -24.99
N PHE A 191 3.81 35.07 -23.69
CA PHE A 191 4.57 36.22 -23.20
C PHE A 191 5.44 35.86 -21.99
N ASN A 192 6.58 36.52 -21.86
CA ASN A 192 7.65 36.24 -20.91
C ASN A 192 7.94 37.49 -20.05
N GLY A 193 8.15 37.34 -18.74
CA GLY A 193 8.21 38.48 -17.80
C GLY A 193 9.14 38.29 -16.60
N ASN A 194 10.42 38.61 -16.77
CA ASN A 194 11.44 38.56 -15.71
C ASN A 194 11.57 39.89 -14.92
N ARG A 195 11.54 39.82 -13.58
CA ARG A 195 12.33 40.59 -12.56
C ARG A 195 11.75 40.29 -11.15
N ARG A 196 12.49 39.86 -10.11
CA ARG A 196 13.74 40.29 -9.45
C ARG A 196 13.48 41.15 -8.18
N ALA A 197 13.42 40.45 -7.03
CA ALA A 197 13.87 40.78 -5.66
C ALA A 197 13.79 42.22 -5.07
N SER A 198 13.29 42.29 -3.82
CA SER A 198 13.78 43.23 -2.78
C SER A 198 13.56 42.67 -1.36
N ASN A 199 14.36 43.13 -0.40
CA ASN A 199 14.11 43.04 1.05
C ASN A 199 13.31 44.27 1.53
N GLY A 200 12.80 44.30 2.77
CA GLY A 200 12.44 45.56 3.45
C GLY A 200 11.42 45.50 4.60
N SER A 201 11.94 45.39 5.83
CA SER A 201 11.37 45.57 7.19
C SER A 201 10.01 46.25 7.47
N ASP A 202 9.37 45.75 8.54
CA ASP A 202 8.66 46.42 9.67
C ASP A 202 7.96 47.78 9.51
N ILE A 203 6.75 47.85 10.11
CA ILE A 203 6.39 48.86 11.13
C ILE A 203 5.41 48.23 12.15
N THR A 204 5.48 48.66 13.41
CA THR A 204 4.80 48.10 14.58
C THR A 204 3.40 48.66 14.85
N MET A 205 2.56 47.90 15.56
CA MET A 205 1.69 48.46 16.62
C MET A 205 1.75 47.58 17.89
N SER A 206 2.16 48.18 19.02
CA SER A 206 2.07 47.64 20.39
C SER A 206 0.86 48.30 21.08
N SER A 207 0.14 47.63 22.00
CA SER A 207 0.31 47.70 23.47
C SER A 207 -1.01 47.23 24.13
N SER A 208 -1.20 46.90 25.42
CA SER A 208 -0.39 46.72 26.67
C SER A 208 -1.39 46.16 27.74
N GLU A 209 -1.08 45.59 28.91
CA GLU A 209 0.13 45.12 29.64
C GLU A 209 -0.38 44.11 30.72
N SER A 210 0.23 42.95 30.98
CA SER A 210 1.43 42.69 31.81
C SER A 210 1.24 42.85 33.34
N SER A 211 0.99 41.73 34.04
CA SER A 211 1.37 41.47 35.44
C SER A 211 1.20 39.97 35.70
N SER A 212 2.24 39.12 35.81
CA SER A 212 3.32 39.05 36.81
C SER A 212 2.87 38.46 38.17
N GLY A 213 3.48 37.32 38.55
CA GLY A 213 3.19 36.58 39.80
C GLY A 213 3.80 35.18 39.77
N VAL A 214 4.61 34.81 40.76
CA VAL A 214 5.45 33.60 40.76
C VAL A 214 5.02 32.53 41.77
N GLU A 215 5.22 31.27 41.36
CA GLU A 215 5.59 30.08 42.14
C GLU A 215 4.85 29.70 43.47
N SER A 216 4.22 28.51 43.39
CA SER A 216 4.53 27.31 44.21
C SER A 216 3.62 26.83 45.37
N VAL A 217 3.65 25.49 45.55
CA VAL A 217 3.32 24.64 46.72
C VAL A 217 1.85 24.34 47.10
N GLN A 218 1.55 23.03 47.10
CA GLN A 218 0.63 22.22 47.94
C GLN A 218 -0.34 22.97 48.89
N ARG A 219 -1.64 22.65 48.93
CA ARG A 219 -2.17 21.42 49.60
C ARG A 219 -3.68 21.18 49.38
N GLU A 220 -4.08 19.90 49.40
CA GLU A 220 -5.42 19.41 49.81
C GLU A 220 -5.77 19.86 51.24
N PRO A 221 -7.05 20.13 51.60
CA PRO A 221 -7.89 19.03 52.08
C PRO A 221 -9.42 19.11 51.81
N ALA A 222 -9.95 18.06 51.20
CA ALA A 222 -11.06 17.21 51.65
C ALA A 222 -12.25 17.79 52.48
N GLY A 223 -13.45 17.62 51.90
CA GLY A 223 -14.54 16.90 52.60
C GLY A 223 -15.88 17.62 52.84
N LEU A 224 -17.00 17.02 52.36
CA LEU A 224 -18.07 16.41 53.19
C LEU A 224 -19.38 16.13 52.39
N VAL A 225 -19.95 14.93 52.62
CA VAL A 225 -21.36 14.42 52.51
C VAL A 225 -22.48 15.23 51.77
N SER A 226 -23.52 14.62 51.17
CA SER A 226 -24.02 13.23 51.22
C SER A 226 -24.95 12.86 50.05
N SER A 227 -25.19 11.54 49.90
CA SER A 227 -26.43 10.86 49.43
C SER A 227 -27.41 11.52 48.45
N LEU A 228 -27.79 10.76 47.41
CA LEU A 228 -29.11 10.08 47.40
C LEU A 228 -29.20 8.95 46.35
N ARG A 229 -30.08 7.97 46.61
CA ARG A 229 -30.35 6.77 45.79
C ARG A 229 -31.87 6.64 45.60
N PRO A 230 -32.34 6.26 44.41
CA PRO A 230 -33.63 5.56 44.26
C PRO A 230 -33.46 4.07 43.91
N GLN A 231 -34.47 3.25 44.21
CA GLN A 231 -34.64 1.87 43.71
C GLN A 231 -35.78 1.89 42.68
N GLY A 232 -35.64 1.28 41.49
CA GLY A 232 -36.26 -0.02 41.15
C GLY A 232 -37.64 0.15 40.47
N PRO A 233 -38.38 -0.92 40.09
CA PRO A 233 -37.96 -2.31 39.84
C PRO A 233 -38.59 -2.99 38.56
N ASN A 234 -38.03 -4.13 38.11
CA ASN A 234 -38.66 -5.20 37.28
C ASN A 234 -39.09 -4.85 35.81
N SER A 235 -39.28 -5.79 34.86
CA SER A 235 -39.17 -7.27 34.83
C SER A 235 -38.65 -7.84 33.47
N ASP A 236 -38.34 -9.14 33.46
CA ASP A 236 -38.41 -10.14 32.36
C ASP A 236 -37.72 -9.92 30.99
N ALA A 237 -36.58 -10.60 30.78
CA ALA A 237 -36.46 -11.73 29.84
C ALA A 237 -35.07 -12.40 29.96
N GLN A 238 -35.00 -13.73 30.07
CA GLN A 238 -33.74 -14.49 30.04
C GLN A 238 -33.73 -15.54 28.93
N THR A 239 -32.54 -15.84 28.42
CA THR A 239 -32.22 -17.07 27.68
C THR A 239 -30.82 -17.49 28.10
N ALA A 240 -30.60 -18.78 28.37
CA ALA A 240 -29.48 -19.25 29.18
C ALA A 240 -28.33 -19.86 28.37
N VAL A 241 -27.12 -19.72 28.90
CA VAL A 241 -26.01 -20.69 28.78
C VAL A 241 -25.45 -20.91 30.19
N TYR A 242 -24.89 -22.10 30.46
CA TYR A 242 -24.44 -22.54 31.78
C TYR A 242 -23.14 -21.89 32.25
N GLU A 243 -23.00 -21.79 33.57
CA GLU A 243 -21.75 -21.52 34.29
C GLU A 243 -21.44 -22.73 35.21
N GLU A 244 -20.20 -23.22 35.19
CA GLU A 244 -19.84 -24.52 35.78
C GLU A 244 -19.63 -24.44 37.30
N HIS A 245 -20.19 -25.39 38.05
CA HIS A 245 -20.17 -25.36 39.52
C HIS A 245 -18.91 -25.98 40.13
N GLN A 246 -18.46 -25.35 41.21
CA GLN A 246 -17.42 -25.82 42.12
C GLN A 246 -17.62 -27.30 42.50
N ARG A 247 -16.57 -28.13 42.37
CA ARG A 247 -16.57 -29.51 42.89
C ARG A 247 -15.58 -29.66 44.05
N SER A 248 -16.11 -29.63 45.26
CA SER A 248 -15.33 -29.65 46.50
C SER A 248 -14.98 -31.07 46.97
N HIS A 249 -13.78 -31.17 47.57
CA HIS A 249 -13.46 -31.98 48.76
C HIS A 249 -13.92 -33.46 48.79
N TRP A 250 -13.05 -34.36 48.31
CA TRP A 250 -13.02 -35.77 48.74
C TRP A 250 -11.69 -36.10 49.42
N GLY A 251 -11.66 -35.99 50.75
CA GLY A 251 -10.55 -36.49 51.56
C GLY A 251 -10.89 -37.87 52.14
N TRP A 252 -10.26 -38.94 51.63
CA TRP A 252 -10.26 -40.24 52.30
C TRP A 252 -9.16 -40.29 53.36
N LEU A 253 -9.51 -40.76 54.56
CA LEU A 253 -8.59 -40.96 55.68
C LEU A 253 -8.87 -42.29 56.37
N GLY A 254 -7.80 -42.98 56.77
CA GLY A 254 -7.81 -43.93 57.88
C GLY A 254 -8.40 -45.32 57.64
N ASN A 255 -7.56 -46.26 57.20
CA ASN A 255 -7.72 -47.66 57.58
C ASN A 255 -7.27 -47.83 59.04
N PRO A 256 -8.06 -48.43 59.93
CA PRO A 256 -7.56 -49.12 61.12
C PRO A 256 -7.52 -50.63 60.86
N ALA A 257 -6.36 -51.25 61.08
CA ALA A 257 -6.26 -52.71 61.17
C ALA A 257 -6.68 -53.19 62.58
N PRO A 258 -7.27 -54.39 62.70
CA PRO A 258 -7.30 -55.14 63.95
C PRO A 258 -6.47 -56.43 63.84
N GLU A 259 -5.54 -56.63 64.77
CA GLU A 259 -4.95 -57.95 65.03
C GLU A 259 -5.86 -58.79 65.96
N ALA A 260 -5.42 -60.03 66.20
CA ALA A 260 -6.15 -61.09 66.88
C ALA A 260 -6.68 -60.76 68.30
N SER A 261 -7.80 -61.38 68.64
CA SER A 261 -8.17 -61.77 70.01
C SER A 261 -9.02 -63.05 69.97
N THR A 262 -9.12 -63.75 71.10
CA THR A 262 -9.56 -65.16 71.18
C THR A 262 -10.84 -65.38 72.00
N ASP A 263 -11.56 -66.44 71.61
CA ASP A 263 -12.16 -67.48 72.48
C ASP A 263 -13.68 -67.55 72.76
N ASP A 264 -14.11 -68.81 72.86
CA ASP A 264 -15.20 -69.50 73.59
C ASP A 264 -16.74 -69.28 73.42
N SER A 265 -17.44 -70.43 73.50
CA SER A 265 -18.76 -70.77 74.07
C SER A 265 -20.10 -70.13 73.62
N SER A 266 -20.69 -70.79 72.61
CA SER A 266 -21.98 -71.55 72.69
C SER A 266 -23.33 -70.95 73.16
N SER A 267 -24.35 -71.19 72.31
CA SER A 267 -25.72 -71.63 72.61
C SER A 267 -26.87 -70.65 72.98
N THR A 268 -27.71 -70.34 71.96
CA THR A 268 -29.20 -70.39 71.95
C THR A 268 -30.07 -69.59 72.96
N PRO A 269 -31.37 -69.33 72.66
CA PRO A 269 -32.02 -69.12 71.36
C PRO A 269 -32.91 -67.85 71.34
N ARG A 270 -32.75 -66.95 70.34
CA ARG A 270 -33.66 -65.78 70.19
C ARG A 270 -33.78 -65.22 68.76
N GLU A 271 -33.65 -66.07 67.75
CA GLU A 271 -33.50 -65.63 66.35
C GLU A 271 -34.78 -65.07 65.69
N THR A 272 -35.97 -65.45 66.15
CA THR A 272 -37.25 -65.17 65.45
C THR A 272 -37.67 -63.69 65.37
N PHE A 273 -36.98 -62.78 66.08
CA PHE A 273 -37.23 -61.33 66.01
C PHE A 273 -36.02 -60.50 65.53
N LEU A 274 -34.87 -61.14 65.30
CA LEU A 274 -33.68 -60.48 64.73
C LEU A 274 -33.47 -60.83 63.27
N GLN A 275 -33.85 -62.03 62.84
CA GLN A 275 -33.79 -62.49 61.45
C GLN A 275 -34.40 -61.45 60.48
N GLN A 276 -35.65 -61.07 60.72
CA GLN A 276 -36.43 -60.21 59.83
C GLN A 276 -35.86 -58.78 59.71
N HIS A 277 -35.39 -58.21 60.84
CA HIS A 277 -34.82 -56.85 60.86
C HIS A 277 -33.36 -56.80 60.35
N LEU A 278 -32.69 -57.96 60.29
CA LEU A 278 -31.36 -58.12 59.67
C LEU A 278 -31.47 -58.38 58.16
N GLU A 279 -32.49 -59.13 57.73
CA GLU A 279 -32.82 -59.36 56.32
C GLU A 279 -33.29 -58.06 55.65
N GLU A 280 -34.16 -57.25 56.28
CA GLU A 280 -34.51 -55.90 55.77
C GLU A 280 -33.30 -54.97 55.66
N ALA A 281 -32.37 -55.01 56.63
CA ALA A 281 -31.13 -54.24 56.57
C ALA A 281 -30.20 -54.73 55.44
N SER A 282 -30.13 -56.05 55.21
CA SER A 282 -29.41 -56.65 54.09
C SER A 282 -30.01 -56.25 52.74
N ASP A 283 -31.33 -56.32 52.59
CA ASP A 283 -32.03 -55.96 51.35
C ASP A 283 -31.86 -54.47 50.99
N ILE A 284 -31.83 -53.57 51.98
CA ILE A 284 -31.50 -52.14 51.76
C ILE A 284 -30.07 -51.98 51.21
N VAL A 285 -29.09 -52.74 51.72
CA VAL A 285 -27.71 -52.72 51.20
C VAL A 285 -27.63 -53.35 49.81
N ILE A 286 -28.37 -54.43 49.56
CA ILE A 286 -28.44 -55.11 48.26
C ILE A 286 -29.09 -54.20 47.19
N GLU A 287 -30.19 -53.51 47.49
CA GLU A 287 -30.81 -52.54 46.57
C GLU A 287 -29.91 -51.32 46.35
N LYS A 288 -29.20 -50.83 47.37
CA LYS A 288 -28.19 -49.80 47.18
C LYS A 288 -27.10 -50.26 46.19
N LEU A 289 -26.53 -51.44 46.40
CA LEU A 289 -25.51 -52.01 45.51
C LEU A 289 -26.05 -52.25 44.09
N LYS A 290 -27.28 -52.73 43.92
CA LYS A 290 -27.94 -52.82 42.59
C LYS A 290 -28.06 -51.45 41.93
N SER A 291 -28.46 -50.41 42.67
CA SER A 291 -28.59 -49.05 42.13
C SER A 291 -27.23 -48.45 41.72
N GLU A 292 -26.17 -48.78 42.45
CA GLU A 292 -24.79 -48.35 42.19
C GLU A 292 -24.21 -49.08 40.97
N VAL A 293 -24.38 -50.40 40.86
CA VAL A 293 -24.06 -51.17 39.65
C VAL A 293 -24.84 -50.66 38.43
N ALA A 294 -26.13 -50.33 38.59
CA ALA A 294 -26.93 -49.74 37.52
C ALA A 294 -26.52 -48.30 37.17
N ALA A 295 -25.87 -47.55 38.07
CA ALA A 295 -25.26 -46.26 37.76
C ALA A 295 -23.93 -46.43 37.01
N LEU A 296 -23.08 -47.37 37.45
CA LEU A 296 -21.80 -47.69 36.81
C LEU A 296 -21.99 -48.27 35.40
N SER A 297 -23.01 -49.10 35.16
CA SER A 297 -23.36 -49.57 33.80
C SER A 297 -23.66 -48.40 32.86
N ARG A 298 -24.56 -47.49 33.29
CA ARG A 298 -24.90 -46.29 32.51
C ARG A 298 -23.70 -45.38 32.27
N GLN A 299 -22.79 -45.25 33.24
CA GLN A 299 -21.55 -44.50 33.04
C GLN A 299 -20.63 -45.16 32.00
N ALA A 300 -20.51 -46.49 32.01
CA ALA A 300 -19.73 -47.22 31.01
C ALA A 300 -20.36 -47.13 29.60
N GLU A 301 -21.70 -47.18 29.51
CA GLU A 301 -22.45 -46.97 28.27
C GLU A 301 -22.23 -45.57 27.70
N ILE A 302 -22.26 -44.52 28.55
CA ILE A 302 -21.96 -43.13 28.15
C ILE A 302 -20.53 -43.03 27.63
N SER A 303 -19.53 -43.56 28.35
CA SER A 303 -18.13 -43.42 27.93
C SER A 303 -17.73 -44.26 26.72
N GLU A 304 -18.43 -45.35 26.40
CA GLU A 304 -18.29 -46.00 25.08
C GLU A 304 -18.92 -45.17 23.95
N LEU A 305 -20.01 -44.44 24.19
CA LEU A 305 -20.57 -43.48 23.20
C LEU A 305 -19.64 -42.27 22.98
N GLU A 306 -18.99 -41.78 24.04
CA GLU A 306 -17.93 -40.76 23.96
C GLU A 306 -16.74 -41.28 23.12
N LEU A 307 -16.23 -42.48 23.43
CA LEU A 307 -15.17 -43.13 22.66
C LEU A 307 -15.55 -43.35 21.20
N GLN A 308 -16.79 -43.76 20.89
CA GLN A 308 -17.26 -43.87 19.50
C GLN A 308 -17.33 -42.52 18.79
N THR A 309 -17.63 -41.44 19.51
CA THR A 309 -17.67 -40.08 18.96
C THR A 309 -16.26 -39.57 18.67
N LEU A 310 -15.31 -39.76 19.60
CA LEU A 310 -13.89 -39.47 19.39
C LEU A 310 -13.29 -40.29 18.24
N ARG A 311 -13.57 -41.61 18.17
CA ARG A 311 -13.18 -42.47 17.04
C ARG A 311 -13.69 -41.92 15.70
N LYS A 312 -14.96 -41.46 15.63
CA LYS A 312 -15.53 -40.82 14.42
C LYS A 312 -14.86 -39.50 14.08
N GLN A 313 -14.47 -38.69 15.07
CA GLN A 313 -13.77 -37.43 14.86
C GLN A 313 -12.33 -37.64 14.36
N ILE A 314 -11.60 -38.59 14.95
CA ILE A 314 -10.25 -38.99 14.49
C ILE A 314 -10.28 -39.44 13.03
N VAL A 315 -11.28 -40.22 12.62
CA VAL A 315 -11.44 -40.64 11.20
C VAL A 315 -11.72 -39.44 10.27
N LYS A 316 -12.52 -38.46 10.70
CA LYS A 316 -12.79 -37.23 9.92
C LYS A 316 -11.53 -36.39 9.73
N GLU A 317 -10.78 -36.09 10.80
CA GLU A 317 -9.55 -35.30 10.69
C GLU A 317 -8.43 -36.07 10.00
N SER A 318 -8.35 -37.40 10.15
CA SER A 318 -7.42 -38.25 9.37
C SER A 318 -7.69 -38.15 7.88
N LYS A 319 -8.98 -38.18 7.46
CA LYS A 319 -9.35 -37.97 6.06
C LYS A 319 -9.01 -36.55 5.59
N ARG A 320 -9.33 -35.52 6.38
CA ARG A 320 -8.99 -34.12 6.07
C ARG A 320 -7.47 -33.93 5.90
N GLY A 321 -6.66 -34.57 6.74
CA GLY A 321 -5.20 -34.59 6.60
C GLY A 321 -4.72 -35.28 5.31
N GLN A 322 -5.37 -36.37 4.89
CA GLN A 322 -5.10 -37.01 3.60
C GLN A 322 -5.54 -36.15 2.40
N ASP A 323 -6.64 -35.40 2.53
CA ASP A 323 -7.12 -34.48 1.51
C ASP A 323 -6.13 -33.30 1.33
N LEU A 324 -5.74 -32.65 2.44
CA LEU A 324 -4.72 -31.60 2.46
C LEU A 324 -3.33 -32.09 1.99
N TYR A 325 -2.94 -33.32 2.33
CA TYR A 325 -1.68 -33.90 1.85
C TYR A 325 -1.66 -34.05 0.32
N ARG A 326 -2.79 -34.44 -0.29
CA ARG A 326 -2.91 -34.53 -1.76
C ARG A 326 -2.85 -33.15 -2.41
N GLU A 327 -3.51 -32.15 -1.84
CA GLU A 327 -3.42 -30.76 -2.30
C GLU A 327 -1.98 -30.22 -2.22
N LEU A 328 -1.26 -30.51 -1.12
CA LEU A 328 0.15 -30.17 -0.96
C LEU A 328 1.02 -30.81 -2.06
N VAL A 329 0.78 -32.08 -2.41
CA VAL A 329 1.48 -32.76 -3.52
C VAL A 329 1.21 -32.06 -4.86
N CYS A 330 -0.05 -31.72 -5.18
CA CYS A 330 -0.38 -30.97 -6.40
C CYS A 330 0.34 -29.61 -6.46
N LEU A 331 0.25 -28.80 -5.39
CA LEU A 331 0.91 -27.49 -5.30
C LEU A 331 2.43 -27.60 -5.37
N LYS A 332 3.01 -28.68 -4.85
CA LYS A 332 4.45 -28.98 -4.93
C LYS A 332 4.88 -29.24 -6.38
N GLU A 333 4.08 -29.98 -7.15
CA GLU A 333 4.31 -30.26 -8.56
C GLU A 333 4.16 -29.01 -9.44
N GLU A 334 3.11 -28.20 -9.21
CA GLU A 334 2.96 -26.89 -9.87
C GLU A 334 4.16 -25.97 -9.61
N ARG A 335 4.60 -25.89 -8.34
CA ARG A 335 5.78 -25.14 -7.91
C ARG A 335 7.05 -25.63 -8.63
N ASP A 336 7.24 -26.95 -8.80
CA ASP A 336 8.40 -27.49 -9.52
C ASP A 336 8.31 -27.24 -11.04
N SER A 337 7.11 -27.28 -11.63
CA SER A 337 6.85 -26.92 -13.02
C SER A 337 7.18 -25.44 -13.30
N LEU A 338 6.68 -24.53 -12.46
CA LEU A 338 6.95 -23.08 -12.51
C LEU A 338 8.44 -22.77 -12.26
N LYS A 339 9.12 -23.53 -11.40
CA LYS A 339 10.57 -23.43 -11.23
C LYS A 339 11.30 -23.83 -12.52
N GLY A 340 10.89 -24.92 -13.16
CA GLY A 340 11.41 -25.36 -14.47
C GLY A 340 11.17 -24.32 -15.58
N GLU A 341 10.01 -23.66 -15.60
CA GLU A 341 9.73 -22.50 -16.48
C GLU A 341 10.72 -21.36 -16.22
N CYS A 342 10.91 -20.97 -14.96
CA CYS A 342 11.85 -19.91 -14.58
C CYS A 342 13.29 -20.23 -14.98
N GLU A 343 13.71 -21.50 -14.89
CA GLU A 343 15.03 -21.95 -15.34
C GLU A 343 15.14 -21.96 -16.87
N ARG A 344 14.10 -22.38 -17.60
CA ARG A 344 14.01 -22.24 -19.08
C ARG A 344 14.12 -20.77 -19.51
N LEU A 345 13.41 -19.86 -18.86
CA LEU A 345 13.43 -18.42 -19.15
C LEU A 345 14.79 -17.79 -18.83
N LYS A 346 15.41 -18.15 -17.70
CA LYS A 346 16.78 -17.72 -17.36
C LYS A 346 17.80 -18.19 -18.41
N ALA A 347 17.68 -19.42 -18.89
CA ALA A 347 18.55 -19.94 -19.96
C ALA A 347 18.31 -19.23 -21.30
N ALA A 348 17.06 -18.94 -21.66
CA ALA A 348 16.72 -18.17 -22.86
C ALA A 348 17.28 -16.75 -22.81
N ARG A 349 17.18 -16.07 -21.65
CA ARG A 349 17.78 -14.74 -21.44
C ARG A 349 19.30 -14.77 -21.58
N ARG A 350 20.00 -15.75 -21.00
CA ARG A 350 21.47 -15.89 -21.17
C ARG A 350 21.87 -15.99 -22.64
N ARG A 351 21.22 -16.85 -23.43
CA ARG A 351 21.45 -16.95 -24.88
C ARG A 351 21.20 -15.63 -25.62
N MET A 352 20.20 -14.85 -25.19
CA MET A 352 19.91 -13.54 -25.77
C MET A 352 20.99 -12.50 -25.44
N ASP A 353 21.50 -12.50 -24.21
CA ASP A 353 22.55 -11.57 -23.77
C ASP A 353 23.94 -11.96 -24.35
N GLU A 354 24.20 -13.26 -24.55
CA GLU A 354 25.31 -13.81 -25.35
C GLU A 354 25.21 -13.45 -26.85
N ALA A 355 24.01 -13.33 -27.40
CA ALA A 355 23.81 -12.84 -28.77
C ALA A 355 24.06 -11.33 -28.89
N LYS A 356 23.59 -10.52 -27.91
CA LYS A 356 23.81 -9.06 -27.86
C LYS A 356 25.29 -8.68 -27.78
N THR A 357 26.07 -9.42 -26.98
CA THR A 357 27.52 -9.19 -26.87
C THR A 357 28.24 -9.46 -28.20
N ARG A 358 27.80 -10.47 -28.97
CA ARG A 358 28.31 -10.72 -30.34
C ARG A 358 27.91 -9.63 -31.33
N THR A 359 26.67 -9.14 -31.32
CA THR A 359 26.26 -8.05 -32.22
C THR A 359 27.00 -6.75 -31.93
N ASN A 360 27.30 -6.44 -30.66
CA ASN A 360 28.05 -5.25 -30.29
C ASN A 360 29.52 -5.27 -30.78
N SER A 361 30.10 -6.45 -31.00
CA SER A 361 31.46 -6.59 -31.55
C SER A 361 31.53 -6.63 -33.09
N GLN A 362 30.41 -6.42 -33.80
CA GLN A 362 30.34 -6.60 -35.26
C GLN A 362 29.60 -5.47 -36.00
N PHE A 363 29.17 -4.41 -35.29
CA PHE A 363 28.48 -3.25 -35.88
C PHE A 363 29.26 -1.94 -35.67
N GLU A 364 30.56 -1.98 -36.00
CA GLU A 364 31.45 -0.83 -35.82
C GLU A 364 31.32 0.20 -36.95
N GLY A 365 30.60 1.29 -36.65
CA GLY A 365 31.24 2.60 -36.59
C GLY A 365 31.57 3.36 -37.89
N GLY A 366 31.38 2.78 -39.08
CA GLY A 366 31.62 3.48 -40.35
C GLY A 366 30.58 4.55 -40.68
N ASP A 367 29.48 4.12 -41.29
CA ASP A 367 28.49 4.93 -42.01
C ASP A 367 27.97 6.15 -41.22
N SER A 368 27.38 5.91 -40.03
CA SER A 368 26.83 6.95 -39.15
C SER A 368 27.88 7.95 -38.61
N ARG A 369 29.18 7.63 -38.69
CA ARG A 369 30.26 8.52 -38.24
C ARG A 369 30.77 9.44 -39.36
N VAL A 370 30.63 9.02 -40.61
CA VAL A 370 30.93 9.83 -41.81
C VAL A 370 29.88 10.93 -41.95
N ILE A 371 28.59 10.56 -41.95
CA ILE A 371 27.44 11.48 -42.11
C ILE A 371 27.48 12.64 -41.08
N VAL A 372 27.88 12.35 -39.83
CA VAL A 372 27.99 13.36 -38.76
C VAL A 372 29.14 14.35 -39.02
N GLU A 373 30.21 13.94 -39.68
CA GLU A 373 31.33 14.82 -40.00
C GLU A 373 31.12 15.61 -41.30
N GLU A 374 30.39 15.05 -42.27
CA GLU A 374 29.91 15.76 -43.46
C GLU A 374 28.97 16.92 -43.08
N LEU A 375 27.95 16.65 -42.25
CA LEU A 375 27.03 17.68 -41.74
C LEU A 375 27.74 18.79 -40.94
N ARG A 376 28.89 18.49 -40.30
CA ARG A 376 29.72 19.51 -39.64
C ARG A 376 30.47 20.39 -40.62
N GLN A 377 30.96 19.82 -41.72
CA GLN A 377 31.65 20.56 -42.77
C GLN A 377 30.66 21.49 -43.51
N GLU A 378 29.48 21.00 -43.86
CA GLU A 378 28.39 21.82 -44.43
C GLU A 378 28.00 22.98 -43.51
N LEU A 379 27.79 22.71 -42.21
CA LEU A 379 27.45 23.73 -41.22
C LEU A 379 28.54 24.80 -41.06
N ASN A 380 29.81 24.44 -41.22
CA ASN A 380 30.92 25.39 -41.14
C ASN A 380 31.04 26.22 -42.43
N HIS A 381 30.90 25.60 -43.61
CA HIS A 381 30.84 26.32 -44.89
C HIS A 381 29.66 27.33 -44.93
N ALA A 382 28.49 26.94 -44.41
CA ALA A 382 27.33 27.84 -44.30
C ALA A 382 27.58 29.05 -43.38
N LYS A 383 28.33 28.89 -42.29
CA LYS A 383 28.74 30.00 -41.41
C LYS A 383 29.73 30.94 -42.12
N GLU A 384 30.70 30.38 -42.83
CA GLU A 384 31.71 31.15 -43.56
C GLU A 384 31.06 31.97 -44.70
N LEU A 385 30.13 31.37 -45.45
CA LEU A 385 29.35 32.09 -46.46
C LEU A 385 28.50 33.22 -45.84
N ASN A 386 27.86 32.97 -44.69
CA ASN A 386 27.08 33.99 -44.00
C ASN A 386 27.95 35.16 -43.48
N ALA A 387 29.13 34.87 -42.93
CA ALA A 387 30.09 35.91 -42.53
C ALA A 387 30.57 36.75 -43.73
N ASN A 388 30.84 36.11 -44.88
CA ASN A 388 31.20 36.81 -46.11
C ASN A 388 30.05 37.71 -46.63
N LEU A 389 28.80 37.24 -46.55
CA LEU A 389 27.61 38.04 -46.90
C LEU A 389 27.41 39.23 -45.96
N GLN A 390 27.66 39.07 -44.65
CA GLN A 390 27.63 40.20 -43.69
C GLN A 390 28.68 41.26 -44.02
N VAL A 391 29.91 40.86 -44.39
CA VAL A 391 30.97 41.79 -44.82
C VAL A 391 30.61 42.50 -46.12
N GLN A 392 29.99 41.80 -47.09
CA GLN A 392 29.47 42.44 -48.31
C GLN A 392 28.37 43.46 -48.00
N LEU A 393 27.41 43.10 -47.15
CA LEU A 393 26.31 43.99 -46.75
C LEU A 393 26.84 45.25 -46.07
N GLN A 394 27.74 45.11 -45.10
CA GLN A 394 28.41 46.21 -44.42
C GLN A 394 29.10 47.15 -45.42
N LYS A 395 29.88 46.60 -46.36
CA LYS A 395 30.55 47.39 -47.39
C LYS A 395 29.58 48.11 -48.34
N THR A 396 28.43 47.51 -48.67
CA THR A 396 27.40 48.20 -49.45
C THR A 396 26.71 49.30 -48.65
N GLN A 397 26.52 49.13 -47.34
CA GLN A 397 25.97 50.16 -46.46
C GLN A 397 26.94 51.35 -46.32
N GLU A 398 28.24 51.08 -46.17
CA GLU A 398 29.30 52.09 -46.14
C GLU A 398 29.34 52.87 -47.46
N SER A 399 29.41 52.19 -48.61
CA SER A 399 29.43 52.84 -49.92
C SER A 399 28.13 53.62 -50.23
N ASN A 400 26.98 53.15 -49.77
CA ASN A 400 25.72 53.91 -49.85
C ASN A 400 25.76 55.17 -48.96
N SER A 401 26.42 55.13 -47.80
CA SER A 401 26.59 56.32 -46.95
C SER A 401 27.54 57.35 -47.55
N GLU A 402 28.63 56.91 -48.20
CA GLU A 402 29.52 57.78 -48.99
C GLU A 402 28.76 58.42 -50.16
N LEU A 403 27.90 57.67 -50.85
CA LEU A 403 27.07 58.17 -51.94
C LEU A 403 26.03 59.22 -51.44
N ILE A 404 25.41 59.00 -50.28
CA ILE A 404 24.47 59.96 -49.69
C ILE A 404 25.19 61.28 -49.34
N LEU A 405 26.39 61.21 -48.76
CA LEU A 405 27.21 62.40 -48.49
C LEU A 405 27.58 63.14 -49.78
N ALA A 406 28.04 62.41 -50.81
CA ALA A 406 28.38 63.02 -52.10
C ALA A 406 27.17 63.66 -52.81
N VAL A 407 25.95 63.14 -52.62
CA VAL A 407 24.71 63.77 -53.09
C VAL A 407 24.38 65.02 -52.28
N GLN A 408 24.56 65.00 -50.95
CA GLN A 408 24.36 66.17 -50.10
C GLN A 408 25.32 67.32 -50.44
N ASP A 409 26.60 67.02 -50.72
CA ASP A 409 27.59 67.99 -51.20
C ASP A 409 27.18 68.61 -52.56
N LEU A 410 26.61 67.80 -53.46
CA LEU A 410 26.09 68.25 -54.75
C LEU A 410 24.84 69.14 -54.60
N ASP A 411 23.92 68.77 -53.71
CA ASP A 411 22.72 69.56 -53.42
C ASP A 411 23.07 70.91 -52.74
N GLU A 412 24.04 70.95 -51.81
CA GLU A 412 24.51 72.23 -51.24
C GLU A 412 25.16 73.12 -52.31
N MET A 413 25.96 72.55 -53.22
CA MET A 413 26.51 73.29 -54.36
C MET A 413 25.42 73.78 -55.33
N LEU A 414 24.37 72.99 -55.57
CA LEU A 414 23.23 73.39 -56.40
C LEU A 414 22.41 74.50 -55.74
N GLU A 415 22.11 74.40 -54.44
CA GLU A 415 21.51 75.50 -53.69
C GLU A 415 22.37 76.76 -53.73
N GLN A 416 23.69 76.64 -53.55
CA GLN A 416 24.60 77.78 -53.60
C GLN A 416 24.62 78.42 -54.98
N LYS A 417 24.56 77.63 -56.06
CA LYS A 417 24.40 78.15 -57.43
C LYS A 417 23.04 78.79 -57.66
N ASN A 418 21.96 78.25 -57.08
CA ASN A 418 20.64 78.88 -57.13
C ASN A 418 20.62 80.23 -56.37
N ARG A 419 21.28 80.31 -55.21
CA ARG A 419 21.50 81.58 -54.46
C ARG A 419 22.31 82.59 -55.28
N GLU A 420 23.37 82.17 -55.96
CA GLU A 420 24.14 83.01 -56.89
C GLU A 420 23.28 83.49 -58.08
N ILE A 421 22.49 82.60 -58.71
CA ILE A 421 21.59 82.94 -59.82
C ILE A 421 20.53 83.95 -59.38
N LEU A 422 19.96 83.82 -58.18
CA LEU A 422 19.02 84.80 -57.61
C LEU A 422 19.69 86.15 -57.35
N SER A 423 20.95 86.17 -56.89
CA SER A 423 21.72 87.42 -56.68
C SER A 423 22.09 88.13 -57.99
N LEU A 424 22.34 87.36 -59.06
CA LEU A 424 22.57 87.91 -60.41
C LEU A 424 21.26 88.39 -61.05
N SER A 425 20.17 87.63 -60.88
CA SER A 425 18.84 87.96 -61.41
C SER A 425 18.21 89.19 -60.73
N SER A 426 18.62 89.52 -59.50
CA SER A 426 18.22 90.76 -58.80
C SER A 426 19.16 91.94 -59.07
N GLY A 427 20.30 91.72 -59.74
CA GLY A 427 21.26 92.76 -60.11
C GLY A 427 21.05 93.40 -61.50
N SER A 428 20.00 92.99 -62.24
CA SER A 428 19.82 93.36 -63.66
C SER A 428 18.49 94.09 -63.94
N LEU A 429 18.62 95.37 -64.31
CA LEU A 429 17.60 96.25 -64.93
C LEU A 429 16.51 96.86 -64.03
N ALA A 430 16.81 98.01 -63.40
CA ALA A 430 15.79 98.94 -62.86
C ALA A 430 16.23 100.44 -62.79
N LYS A 431 17.07 100.91 -63.74
CA LYS A 431 17.46 102.32 -64.00
C LYS A 431 18.02 102.43 -65.43
N ASP A 432 17.91 103.52 -66.19
CA ASP A 432 17.21 104.81 -66.01
C ASP A 432 16.86 105.39 -67.41
N ILE A 433 15.60 105.80 -67.62
CA ILE A 433 15.14 106.83 -68.58
C ILE A 433 13.88 107.43 -67.90
N GLY A 434 13.80 108.69 -67.47
CA GLY A 434 13.88 109.93 -68.25
C GLY A 434 12.45 110.34 -68.67
N GLU A 435 11.90 111.53 -68.40
CA GLU A 435 12.46 112.81 -67.93
C GLU A 435 11.30 113.75 -67.44
N LYS A 436 11.57 114.77 -66.57
CA LYS A 436 10.76 116.01 -66.35
C LYS A 436 9.34 115.89 -65.71
N THR A 437 8.74 116.85 -64.97
CA THR A 437 9.15 118.16 -64.39
C THR A 437 8.40 118.49 -63.06
N ARG A 438 8.93 119.48 -62.31
CA ARG A 438 8.35 120.35 -61.25
C ARG A 438 7.10 121.18 -61.71
N GLU A 439 6.35 121.97 -60.91
CA GLU A 439 6.16 122.24 -59.44
C GLU A 439 4.84 123.05 -59.22
N VAL A 440 4.31 123.06 -57.99
CA VAL A 440 3.57 124.13 -57.24
C VAL A 440 2.94 125.35 -57.98
N GLY A 441 1.70 125.76 -57.62
CA GLY A 441 1.32 127.19 -57.68
C GLY A 441 -0.17 127.59 -57.64
N SER A 442 -0.62 128.26 -56.57
CA SER A 442 -1.99 128.72 -56.32
C SER A 442 -2.47 129.99 -57.07
N LYS A 443 -3.79 130.02 -57.37
CA LYS A 443 -4.77 131.14 -57.17
C LYS A 443 -4.94 132.35 -58.12
N ASP A 444 -6.24 132.69 -58.25
CA ASP A 444 -6.93 133.99 -58.38
C ASP A 444 -6.93 134.84 -59.70
N GLN A 445 -8.10 134.85 -60.35
CA GLN A 445 -8.85 136.01 -60.92
C GLN A 445 -8.29 136.88 -62.08
N ARG A 446 -8.92 136.78 -63.28
CA ARG A 446 -9.90 137.74 -63.89
C ARG A 446 -9.79 137.96 -65.43
N ASP A 447 -10.98 138.01 -66.03
CA ASP A 447 -11.50 138.81 -67.16
C ASP A 447 -10.98 138.70 -68.62
N GLU A 448 -11.97 138.38 -69.48
CA GLU A 448 -12.22 138.77 -70.90
C GLU A 448 -11.42 138.15 -72.08
N ASP A 449 -12.21 137.60 -73.02
CA ASP A 449 -12.07 137.39 -74.48
C ASP A 449 -10.80 136.70 -75.07
N ASN A 450 -10.87 135.75 -76.01
CA ASN A 450 -11.91 135.48 -77.02
C ASN A 450 -11.88 134.00 -77.52
N ASP A 451 -12.88 133.59 -78.32
CA ASP A 451 -13.13 132.28 -78.95
C ASP A 451 -11.92 131.39 -79.34
N ASP A 452 -11.98 130.08 -79.00
CA ASP A 452 -11.81 128.98 -79.98
C ASP A 452 -12.35 127.62 -79.42
N GLU A 453 -13.18 126.89 -80.18
CA GLU A 453 -13.83 125.63 -79.69
C GLU A 453 -12.97 124.36 -79.90
N GLU A 454 -11.94 124.36 -80.76
CA GLU A 454 -11.20 123.13 -81.10
C GLU A 454 -10.44 122.50 -79.90
N GLN A 455 -9.94 123.31 -78.96
CA GLN A 455 -9.13 122.85 -77.83
C GLN A 455 -9.91 121.87 -76.91
N LYS A 456 -11.22 122.04 -76.83
CA LYS A 456 -12.15 121.28 -75.97
C LYS A 456 -12.33 119.83 -76.45
N ALA A 457 -12.34 119.61 -77.76
CA ALA A 457 -12.50 118.29 -78.37
C ALA A 457 -11.27 117.38 -78.14
N LEU A 458 -10.06 117.95 -78.06
CA LEU A 458 -8.85 117.18 -77.75
C LEU A 458 -8.82 116.72 -76.28
N GLU A 459 -9.31 117.52 -75.33
CA GLU A 459 -9.39 117.09 -73.93
C GLU A 459 -10.39 115.93 -73.72
N GLU A 460 -11.46 115.89 -74.51
CA GLU A 460 -12.47 114.83 -74.44
C GLU A 460 -11.91 113.49 -74.94
N LEU A 461 -11.28 113.47 -76.11
CA LEU A 461 -10.59 112.28 -76.65
C LEU A 461 -9.47 111.75 -75.75
N VAL A 462 -8.71 112.64 -75.09
CA VAL A 462 -7.66 112.23 -74.15
C VAL A 462 -8.28 111.61 -72.88
N LYS A 463 -9.40 112.15 -72.38
CA LYS A 463 -10.16 111.55 -71.27
C LYS A 463 -10.71 110.18 -71.64
N GLU A 464 -11.33 110.01 -72.82
CA GLU A 464 -11.83 108.70 -73.27
C GLU A 464 -10.73 107.62 -73.27
N HIS A 465 -9.54 107.92 -73.79
CA HIS A 465 -8.43 106.97 -73.83
C HIS A 465 -7.80 106.67 -72.46
N VAL A 466 -7.85 107.60 -71.50
CA VAL A 466 -7.48 107.33 -70.09
C VAL A 466 -8.54 106.46 -69.42
N ASN A 467 -9.82 106.82 -69.55
CA ASN A 467 -10.95 106.07 -69.00
C ASN A 467 -10.98 104.62 -69.52
N ALA A 468 -10.66 104.40 -70.79
CA ALA A 468 -10.58 103.05 -71.38
C ALA A 468 -9.48 102.18 -70.76
N LYS A 469 -8.33 102.77 -70.40
CA LYS A 469 -7.24 102.06 -69.70
C LYS A 469 -7.56 101.78 -68.25
N GLU A 470 -8.19 102.73 -67.57
CA GLU A 470 -8.69 102.55 -66.21
C GLU A 470 -9.77 101.46 -66.16
N SER A 471 -10.69 101.44 -67.13
CA SER A 471 -11.69 100.38 -67.28
C SER A 471 -11.07 99.00 -67.50
N TYR A 472 -10.01 98.88 -68.31
CA TYR A 472 -9.32 97.61 -68.53
C TYR A 472 -8.62 97.10 -67.26
N LEU A 473 -7.99 97.99 -66.49
CA LEU A 473 -7.38 97.64 -65.19
C LEU A 473 -8.45 97.21 -64.17
N LEU A 474 -9.61 97.88 -64.16
CA LEU A 474 -10.74 97.52 -63.31
C LEU A 474 -11.34 96.16 -63.71
N GLU A 475 -11.45 95.89 -65.01
CA GLU A 475 -11.95 94.61 -65.55
C GLU A 475 -11.00 93.43 -65.23
N GLN A 476 -9.69 93.65 -65.33
CA GLN A 476 -8.68 92.70 -64.87
C GLN A 476 -8.82 92.43 -63.36
N GLN A 477 -8.91 93.47 -62.53
CA GLN A 477 -9.10 93.30 -61.08
C GLN A 477 -10.41 92.58 -60.73
N ILE A 478 -11.49 92.83 -61.47
CA ILE A 478 -12.77 92.11 -61.34
C ILE A 478 -12.61 90.64 -61.74
N MET A 479 -11.82 90.31 -62.76
CA MET A 479 -11.54 88.93 -63.16
C MET A 479 -10.71 88.20 -62.11
N ASP A 480 -9.66 88.83 -61.58
CA ASP A 480 -8.80 88.25 -60.55
C ASP A 480 -9.59 87.97 -59.26
N LEU A 481 -10.36 88.93 -58.77
CA LEU A 481 -11.24 88.77 -57.60
C LEU A 481 -12.32 87.68 -57.82
N ARG A 482 -12.85 87.54 -59.04
CA ARG A 482 -13.76 86.43 -59.37
C ARG A 482 -13.06 85.07 -59.30
N SER A 483 -11.80 84.99 -59.72
CA SER A 483 -11.02 83.75 -59.62
C SER A 483 -10.72 83.39 -58.15
N GLU A 484 -10.44 84.38 -57.30
CA GLU A 484 -10.23 84.20 -55.85
C GLU A 484 -11.51 83.70 -55.16
N ILE A 485 -12.67 84.29 -55.50
CA ILE A 485 -13.99 83.83 -55.04
C ILE A 485 -14.25 82.37 -55.45
N GLU A 486 -13.87 81.96 -56.67
CA GLU A 486 -14.05 80.57 -57.14
C GLU A 486 -13.07 79.57 -56.49
N ILE A 487 -11.92 80.06 -55.98
CA ILE A 487 -11.04 79.27 -55.12
C ILE A 487 -11.70 79.07 -53.74
N TYR A 488 -12.09 80.16 -53.05
CA TYR A 488 -12.70 80.06 -51.72
C TYR A 488 -14.00 79.24 -51.68
N LYS A 489 -14.78 79.19 -52.77
CA LYS A 489 -15.92 78.27 -52.88
C LYS A 489 -15.50 76.81 -52.79
N ARG A 490 -14.57 76.38 -53.65
CA ARG A 490 -14.08 74.99 -53.66
C ARG A 490 -13.42 74.62 -52.33
N ASP A 491 -12.67 75.53 -51.74
CA ASP A 491 -11.99 75.28 -50.48
C ASP A 491 -13.01 75.19 -49.31
N LYS A 492 -14.11 75.97 -49.37
CA LYS A 492 -15.27 75.81 -48.47
C LYS A 492 -15.97 74.46 -48.69
N ASP A 493 -16.22 74.07 -49.93
CA ASP A 493 -16.92 72.82 -50.26
C ASP A 493 -16.09 71.58 -49.87
N GLU A 494 -14.75 71.65 -50.01
CA GLU A 494 -13.80 70.66 -49.48
C GLU A 494 -13.84 70.57 -47.95
N LEU A 495 -13.84 71.72 -47.24
CA LEU A 495 -13.99 71.75 -45.78
C LEU A 495 -15.35 71.21 -45.32
N GLU A 496 -16.41 71.41 -46.10
CA GLU A 496 -17.75 70.87 -45.83
C GLU A 496 -17.75 69.34 -45.96
N MET A 497 -17.17 68.78 -47.03
CA MET A 497 -16.97 67.32 -47.17
C MET A 497 -16.11 66.71 -46.04
N GLN A 498 -15.03 67.38 -45.64
CA GLN A 498 -14.18 66.91 -44.53
C GLN A 498 -14.92 66.93 -43.18
N MET A 499 -15.79 67.92 -42.96
CA MET A 499 -16.64 67.99 -41.77
C MET A 499 -17.72 66.90 -41.76
N GLU A 500 -18.33 66.58 -42.92
CA GLU A 500 -19.27 65.47 -43.05
C GLU A 500 -18.60 64.10 -42.82
N GLN A 501 -17.40 63.87 -43.38
CA GLN A 501 -16.63 62.65 -43.14
C GLN A 501 -16.30 62.48 -41.66
N LEU A 502 -15.82 63.54 -40.98
CA LEU A 502 -15.51 63.49 -39.54
C LEU A 502 -16.76 63.21 -38.68
N ALA A 503 -17.94 63.69 -39.10
CA ALA A 503 -19.20 63.39 -38.42
C ALA A 503 -19.63 61.92 -38.60
N LEU A 504 -19.40 61.33 -39.77
CA LEU A 504 -19.62 59.90 -40.03
C LEU A 504 -18.66 59.04 -39.21
N ASP A 505 -17.36 59.35 -39.22
CA ASP A 505 -16.33 58.61 -38.49
C ASP A 505 -16.59 58.64 -36.97
N TYR A 506 -17.05 59.79 -36.44
CA TYR A 506 -17.44 59.92 -35.03
C TYR A 506 -18.62 59.00 -34.65
N GLU A 507 -19.64 58.90 -35.50
CA GLU A 507 -20.82 58.07 -35.21
C GLU A 507 -20.50 56.57 -35.37
N ILE A 508 -19.62 56.19 -36.31
CA ILE A 508 -19.06 54.83 -36.41
C ILE A 508 -18.30 54.47 -35.13
N MET A 509 -17.32 55.30 -34.72
CA MET A 509 -16.56 55.09 -33.48
C MET A 509 -17.45 55.01 -32.24
N LYS A 510 -18.55 55.77 -32.21
CA LYS A 510 -19.54 55.76 -31.12
C LYS A 510 -20.33 54.44 -31.08
N GLN A 511 -20.71 53.89 -32.24
CA GLN A 511 -21.36 52.60 -32.34
C GLN A 511 -20.41 51.44 -31.95
N GLU A 512 -19.17 51.46 -32.43
CA GLU A 512 -18.16 50.45 -32.07
C GLU A 512 -17.84 50.45 -30.56
N ASN A 513 -17.72 51.63 -29.94
CA ASN A 513 -17.57 51.74 -28.49
C ASN A 513 -18.76 51.17 -27.71
N HIS A 514 -19.99 51.33 -28.20
CA HIS A 514 -21.17 50.75 -27.57
C HIS A 514 -21.17 49.21 -27.68
N GLU A 515 -20.78 48.67 -28.84
CA GLU A 515 -20.65 47.21 -29.04
C GLU A 515 -19.53 46.61 -28.17
N MET A 516 -18.39 47.29 -28.03
CA MET A 516 -17.31 46.88 -27.12
C MET A 516 -17.75 46.91 -25.67
N ALA A 517 -18.48 47.94 -25.23
CA ALA A 517 -19.01 48.03 -23.87
C ALA A 517 -19.98 46.88 -23.57
N TYR A 518 -20.90 46.58 -24.49
CA TYR A 518 -21.84 45.46 -24.35
C TYR A 518 -21.13 44.10 -24.28
N LYS A 519 -20.13 43.87 -25.15
CA LYS A 519 -19.31 42.64 -25.12
C LYS A 519 -18.52 42.49 -23.82
N LEU A 520 -18.03 43.59 -23.25
CA LEU A 520 -17.33 43.60 -21.97
C LEU A 520 -18.27 43.24 -20.81
N GLU A 521 -19.45 43.86 -20.75
CA GLU A 521 -20.48 43.56 -19.74
C GLU A 521 -20.95 42.09 -19.82
N GLN A 522 -21.20 41.59 -21.03
CA GLN A 522 -21.54 40.18 -21.26
C GLN A 522 -20.42 39.23 -20.79
N SER A 523 -19.15 39.55 -21.08
CA SER A 523 -18.00 38.76 -20.65
C SER A 523 -17.86 38.74 -19.12
N GLN A 524 -18.08 39.88 -18.46
CA GLN A 524 -18.02 40.02 -17.01
C GLN A 524 -19.14 39.23 -16.31
N LEU A 525 -20.36 39.24 -16.86
CA LEU A 525 -21.47 38.40 -16.38
C LEU A 525 -21.17 36.90 -16.55
N GLN A 526 -20.58 36.50 -17.68
CA GLN A 526 -20.18 35.11 -17.93
C GLN A 526 -19.08 34.65 -16.95
N GLU A 527 -18.10 35.51 -16.65
CA GLU A 527 -17.03 35.21 -15.69
C GLU A 527 -17.55 35.09 -14.24
N GLN A 528 -18.50 35.95 -13.83
CA GLN A 528 -19.15 35.83 -12.52
C GLN A 528 -19.93 34.51 -12.39
N LEU A 529 -20.72 34.14 -13.40
CA LEU A 529 -21.47 32.88 -13.41
C LEU A 529 -20.54 31.67 -13.40
N LYS A 530 -19.43 31.74 -14.16
CA LYS A 530 -18.39 30.70 -14.16
C LYS A 530 -17.76 30.54 -12.76
N MET A 531 -17.32 31.63 -12.13
CA MET A 531 -16.78 31.57 -10.76
C MET A 531 -17.80 31.01 -9.78
N GLN A 532 -19.08 31.39 -9.88
CA GLN A 532 -20.12 30.83 -9.01
C GLN A 532 -20.25 29.31 -9.18
N TYR A 533 -20.23 28.81 -10.42
CA TYR A 533 -20.30 27.37 -10.71
C TYR A 533 -19.05 26.62 -10.23
N GLU A 534 -17.86 27.14 -10.50
CA GLU A 534 -16.58 26.56 -10.07
C GLU A 534 -16.45 26.52 -8.53
N CYS A 535 -16.81 27.61 -7.83
CA CYS A 535 -16.89 27.63 -6.37
C CYS A 535 -17.91 26.63 -5.82
N THR A 536 -19.09 26.51 -6.43
CA THR A 536 -20.13 25.56 -5.97
C THR A 536 -19.67 24.11 -6.14
N SER A 537 -19.03 23.79 -7.29
CA SER A 537 -18.43 22.47 -7.54
C SER A 537 -17.29 22.17 -6.56
N SER A 538 -16.38 23.13 -6.34
CA SER A 538 -15.28 22.99 -5.39
C SER A 538 -15.79 22.75 -3.97
N TYR A 539 -16.82 23.48 -3.53
CA TYR A 539 -17.41 23.32 -2.19
C TYR A 539 -18.03 21.93 -2.00
N ALA A 540 -18.74 21.41 -3.01
CA ALA A 540 -19.26 20.04 -2.96
C ALA A 540 -18.14 18.99 -2.82
N THR A 541 -17.04 19.14 -3.58
CA THR A 541 -15.89 18.22 -3.45
C THR A 541 -15.15 18.36 -2.12
N ALA A 542 -15.08 19.55 -1.54
CA ALA A 542 -14.50 19.78 -0.21
C ALA A 542 -15.33 19.08 0.88
N HIS A 543 -16.65 19.27 0.88
CA HIS A 543 -17.56 18.60 1.83
C HIS A 543 -17.53 17.07 1.66
N GLU A 544 -17.37 16.54 0.45
CA GLU A 544 -17.18 15.09 0.26
C GLU A 544 -15.87 14.60 0.89
N LEU A 545 -14.77 15.33 0.72
CA LEU A 545 -13.47 15.00 1.34
C LEU A 545 -13.51 15.12 2.86
N GLU A 546 -14.17 16.14 3.42
CA GLU A 546 -14.39 16.31 4.87
C GLU A 546 -15.17 15.13 5.45
N ALA A 547 -16.27 14.72 4.82
CA ALA A 547 -17.03 13.53 5.22
C ALA A 547 -16.21 12.23 5.10
N GLN A 548 -15.31 12.14 4.10
CA GLN A 548 -14.40 11.00 3.99
C GLN A 548 -13.30 11.00 5.07
N ILE A 549 -12.86 12.17 5.54
CA ILE A 549 -11.92 12.29 6.67
C ILE A 549 -12.61 11.88 7.97
N GLU A 550 -13.80 12.42 8.27
CA GLU A 550 -14.56 12.06 9.48
C GLU A 550 -14.84 10.54 9.57
N ASN A 551 -15.17 9.90 8.45
CA ASN A 551 -15.35 8.45 8.41
C ASN A 551 -14.06 7.68 8.73
N LEU A 552 -12.90 8.12 8.19
CA LEU A 552 -11.61 7.49 8.47
C LEU A 552 -11.12 7.74 9.91
N GLU A 553 -11.40 8.91 10.48
CA GLU A 553 -11.12 9.19 11.90
C GLU A 553 -11.96 8.32 12.83
N ASN A 554 -13.24 8.11 12.50
CA ASN A 554 -14.11 7.20 13.24
C ASN A 554 -13.67 5.73 13.09
N GLU A 555 -13.24 5.29 11.91
CA GLU A 555 -12.69 3.94 11.70
C GLU A 555 -11.40 3.73 12.51
N LEU A 556 -10.45 4.67 12.47
CA LEU A 556 -9.23 4.64 13.29
C LEU A 556 -9.53 4.62 14.79
N LYS A 557 -10.57 5.32 15.23
CA LYS A 557 -11.03 5.36 16.62
C LYS A 557 -11.64 4.03 17.08
N ILE A 558 -12.34 3.32 16.18
CA ILE A 558 -12.84 1.96 16.41
C ILE A 558 -11.66 0.98 16.49
N GLN A 559 -10.78 0.95 15.49
CA GLN A 559 -9.60 0.08 15.46
C GLN A 559 -8.69 0.30 16.68
N LYS A 560 -8.52 1.55 17.13
CA LYS A 560 -7.77 1.88 18.36
C LYS A 560 -8.43 1.32 19.63
N LYS A 561 -9.77 1.27 19.70
CA LYS A 561 -10.48 0.64 20.82
C LYS A 561 -10.34 -0.89 20.75
N GLU A 562 -10.59 -1.49 19.59
CA GLU A 562 -10.46 -2.94 19.38
C GLU A 562 -9.04 -3.43 19.69
N SER A 563 -8.01 -2.66 19.30
CA SER A 563 -6.61 -2.95 19.65
C SER A 563 -6.31 -2.82 21.15
N ALA A 564 -7.04 -1.99 21.90
CA ALA A 564 -6.90 -1.87 23.35
C ALA A 564 -7.63 -3.01 24.08
N ASP A 565 -8.85 -3.34 23.64
CA ASP A 565 -9.63 -4.47 24.15
C ASP A 565 -8.87 -5.80 23.88
N ALA A 566 -8.27 -5.95 22.70
CA ALA A 566 -7.40 -7.08 22.36
C ALA A 566 -6.15 -7.16 23.26
N LEU A 567 -5.50 -6.03 23.57
CA LEU A 567 -4.35 -6.00 24.48
C LEU A 567 -4.73 -6.50 25.88
N VAL A 568 -5.92 -6.17 26.39
CA VAL A 568 -6.43 -6.69 27.67
C VAL A 568 -6.56 -8.22 27.60
N THR A 569 -7.14 -8.77 26.53
CA THR A 569 -7.27 -10.24 26.39
C THR A 569 -5.92 -10.96 26.24
N ILE A 570 -4.91 -10.32 25.65
CA ILE A 570 -3.55 -10.86 25.58
C ILE A 570 -2.93 -10.95 26.99
N ASN A 571 -2.98 -9.87 27.77
CA ASN A 571 -2.46 -9.86 29.14
C ASN A 571 -3.13 -10.92 30.03
N GLU A 572 -4.44 -11.16 29.85
CA GLU A 572 -5.17 -12.19 30.61
C GLU A 572 -4.75 -13.61 30.19
N LEU A 573 -4.53 -13.87 28.89
CA LEU A 573 -4.00 -15.14 28.40
C LEU A 573 -2.55 -15.38 28.85
N GLU A 574 -1.71 -14.34 28.88
CA GLU A 574 -0.34 -14.41 29.42
C GLU A 574 -0.35 -14.80 30.91
N GLY A 575 -1.24 -14.21 31.72
CA GLY A 575 -1.43 -14.60 33.12
C GLY A 575 -1.94 -16.05 33.31
N GLN A 576 -2.80 -16.53 32.41
CA GLN A 576 -3.24 -17.94 32.41
C GLN A 576 -2.07 -18.88 32.07
N ILE A 577 -1.20 -18.51 31.12
CA ILE A 577 0.01 -19.27 30.78
C ILE A 577 0.97 -19.30 31.97
N GLU A 578 1.25 -18.16 32.62
CA GLU A 578 2.13 -18.12 33.80
C GLU A 578 1.61 -19.03 34.93
N ASN A 579 0.30 -19.07 35.19
CA ASN A 579 -0.26 -19.98 36.19
C ASN A 579 -0.07 -21.46 35.80
N LEU A 580 -0.35 -21.82 34.54
CA LEU A 580 -0.18 -23.19 34.04
C LEU A 580 1.30 -23.64 34.05
N GLU A 581 2.25 -22.75 33.72
CA GLU A 581 3.67 -23.03 33.84
C GLU A 581 4.09 -23.29 35.30
N ASN A 582 3.57 -22.50 36.25
CA ASN A 582 3.83 -22.70 37.67
C ASN A 582 3.21 -24.01 38.20
N GLU A 583 2.01 -24.39 37.74
CA GLU A 583 1.40 -25.69 38.07
C GLU A 583 2.20 -26.87 37.49
N LEU A 584 2.61 -26.80 36.22
CA LEU A 584 3.46 -27.82 35.59
C LEU A 584 4.80 -27.96 36.31
N LYS A 585 5.43 -26.83 36.68
CA LYS A 585 6.68 -26.80 37.46
C LYS A 585 6.52 -27.44 38.84
N LYS A 586 5.38 -27.23 39.50
CA LYS A 586 5.03 -27.92 40.76
C LYS A 586 4.85 -29.42 40.56
N ARG A 587 4.06 -29.85 39.58
CA ARG A 587 3.83 -31.27 39.26
C ARG A 587 5.12 -32.00 38.86
N ASN A 588 6.00 -31.35 38.10
CA ASN A 588 7.31 -31.90 37.75
C ASN A 588 8.19 -32.11 38.98
N LYS A 589 8.14 -31.20 39.97
CA LYS A 589 8.83 -31.43 41.25
C LYS A 589 8.22 -32.59 42.02
N GLU A 590 6.90 -32.61 42.20
CA GLU A 590 6.19 -33.71 42.89
C GLU A 590 6.49 -35.07 42.24
N SER A 591 6.59 -35.12 40.91
CA SER A 591 6.99 -36.33 40.18
C SER A 591 8.46 -36.72 40.37
N ALA A 592 9.37 -35.76 40.53
CA ALA A 592 10.78 -36.03 40.80
C ALA A 592 10.98 -36.53 42.25
N ASP A 593 10.32 -35.88 43.21
CA ASP A 593 10.31 -36.28 44.62
C ASP A 593 9.72 -37.72 44.75
N ALA A 594 8.64 -38.03 44.03
CA ALA A 594 8.05 -39.38 43.97
C ALA A 594 8.96 -40.43 43.31
N LEU A 595 9.69 -40.07 42.24
CA LEU A 595 10.66 -40.96 41.62
C LEU A 595 11.83 -41.29 42.57
N SER A 596 12.29 -40.35 43.42
CA SER A 596 13.29 -40.68 44.46
C SER A 596 12.77 -41.75 45.40
N ALA A 597 11.55 -41.57 45.93
CA ALA A 597 10.92 -42.53 46.84
C ALA A 597 10.72 -43.93 46.21
N ILE A 598 10.42 -44.00 44.90
CA ILE A 598 10.35 -45.29 44.18
C ILE A 598 11.72 -45.97 44.11
N ASN A 599 12.78 -45.25 43.73
CA ASN A 599 14.14 -45.81 43.69
C ASN A 599 14.62 -46.30 45.08
N GLU A 600 14.27 -45.58 46.15
CA GLU A 600 14.57 -45.97 47.53
C GLU A 600 13.82 -47.25 47.94
N LEU A 601 12.55 -47.39 47.55
CA LEU A 601 11.77 -48.60 47.78
C LEU A 601 12.26 -49.79 46.95
N GLU A 602 12.62 -49.60 45.67
CA GLU A 602 13.21 -50.65 44.82
C GLU A 602 14.54 -51.17 45.40
N ALA A 603 15.40 -50.27 45.91
CA ALA A 603 16.63 -50.65 46.59
C ALA A 603 16.36 -51.46 47.87
N HIS A 604 15.33 -51.09 48.65
CA HIS A 604 14.93 -51.83 49.85
C HIS A 604 14.34 -53.21 49.52
N VAL A 605 13.49 -53.32 48.49
CA VAL A 605 12.96 -54.60 48.00
C VAL A 605 14.10 -55.52 47.58
N LYS A 606 15.04 -55.03 46.76
CA LYS A 606 16.21 -55.82 46.33
C LYS A 606 17.06 -56.30 47.50
N SER A 607 17.24 -55.47 48.55
CA SER A 607 17.97 -55.89 49.75
C SER A 607 17.23 -56.96 50.57
N LEU A 608 15.90 -57.01 50.52
CA LEU A 608 15.10 -58.07 51.14
C LEU A 608 15.14 -59.36 50.30
N GLU A 609 15.11 -59.26 48.99
CA GLU A 609 15.27 -60.40 48.07
C GLU A 609 16.64 -61.08 48.26
N GLU A 610 17.72 -60.30 48.33
CA GLU A 610 19.08 -60.81 48.58
C GLU A 610 19.22 -61.51 49.94
N GLU A 611 18.54 -61.02 50.99
CA GLU A 611 18.57 -61.66 52.32
C GLU A 611 17.66 -62.91 52.40
N LEU A 612 16.51 -62.91 51.73
CA LEU A 612 15.61 -64.08 51.64
C LEU A 612 16.25 -65.23 50.85
N GLU A 613 16.89 -64.93 49.72
CA GLU A 613 17.65 -65.89 48.91
C GLU A 613 18.78 -66.53 49.75
N LYS A 614 19.55 -65.69 50.45
CA LYS A 614 20.61 -66.13 51.38
C LYS A 614 20.09 -67.00 52.53
N GLN A 615 18.90 -66.73 53.06
CA GLN A 615 18.25 -67.59 54.06
C GLN A 615 17.79 -68.92 53.44
N SER A 616 17.27 -68.91 52.22
CA SER A 616 16.89 -70.13 51.48
C SER A 616 18.08 -71.06 51.28
N GLN A 617 19.21 -70.53 50.78
CA GLN A 617 20.47 -71.27 50.62
C GLN A 617 21.01 -71.81 51.95
N GLY A 618 20.83 -71.07 53.05
CA GLY A 618 21.16 -71.54 54.41
C GLY A 618 20.35 -72.76 54.81
N PHE A 619 19.03 -72.73 54.63
CA PHE A 619 18.15 -73.87 54.92
C PHE A 619 18.41 -75.08 54.01
N GLU A 620 18.79 -74.87 52.75
CA GLU A 620 19.19 -75.95 51.84
C GLU A 620 20.47 -76.67 52.32
N ALA A 621 21.49 -75.91 52.73
CA ALA A 621 22.74 -76.46 53.28
C ALA A 621 22.53 -77.18 54.64
N ASP A 622 21.70 -76.63 55.53
CA ASP A 622 21.33 -77.30 56.78
C ASP A 622 20.56 -78.60 56.52
N LEU A 623 19.68 -78.64 55.50
CA LEU A 623 18.97 -79.84 55.10
C LEU A 623 19.90 -80.90 54.47
N GLU A 624 20.87 -80.49 53.64
CA GLU A 624 21.86 -81.40 53.06
C GLU A 624 22.78 -82.00 54.14
N THR A 625 23.28 -81.20 55.09
CA THR A 625 24.12 -81.70 56.18
C THR A 625 23.36 -82.61 57.14
N LEU A 626 22.09 -82.31 57.43
CA LEU A 626 21.19 -83.20 58.19
C LEU A 626 20.95 -84.53 57.45
N MET A 627 20.71 -84.46 56.13
CA MET A 627 20.50 -85.63 55.28
C MET A 627 21.75 -86.52 55.20
N CYS A 628 22.93 -85.94 55.01
CA CYS A 628 24.21 -86.65 55.08
C CYS A 628 24.40 -87.34 56.44
N SER A 629 24.19 -86.60 57.53
CA SER A 629 24.33 -87.11 58.91
C SER A 629 23.37 -88.27 59.20
N LYS A 630 22.14 -88.21 58.68
CA LYS A 630 21.14 -89.27 58.76
C LYS A 630 21.56 -90.50 57.95
N VAL A 631 22.00 -90.34 56.71
CA VAL A 631 22.48 -91.44 55.85
C VAL A 631 23.67 -92.16 56.49
N GLU A 632 24.62 -91.42 57.09
CA GLU A 632 25.70 -92.05 57.85
C GLU A 632 25.18 -92.83 59.07
N GLN A 633 24.20 -92.31 59.80
CA GLN A 633 23.61 -92.96 60.95
C GLN A 633 22.88 -94.25 60.57
N GLU A 634 22.14 -94.24 59.46
CA GLU A 634 21.50 -95.42 58.88
C GLU A 634 22.55 -96.46 58.43
N GLN A 635 23.62 -96.03 57.74
CA GLN A 635 24.75 -96.91 57.39
C GLN A 635 25.50 -97.45 58.62
N ARG A 636 25.58 -96.69 59.73
CA ARG A 636 26.15 -97.17 61.00
C ARG A 636 25.22 -98.21 61.65
N ALA A 637 23.91 -98.00 61.62
CA ALA A 637 22.92 -98.93 62.14
C ALA A 637 22.89 -100.25 61.36
N ILE A 638 22.90 -100.20 60.02
CA ILE A 638 22.93 -101.39 59.14
C ILE A 638 24.15 -102.26 59.45
N ARG A 639 25.35 -101.66 59.49
CA ARG A 639 26.61 -102.38 59.83
C ARG A 639 26.57 -103.03 61.21
N ALA A 640 25.96 -102.36 62.20
CA ALA A 640 25.78 -102.93 63.54
C ALA A 640 24.77 -104.09 63.54
N GLU A 641 23.68 -103.98 62.78
CA GLU A 641 22.69 -105.05 62.64
C GLU A 641 23.24 -106.28 61.91
N GLU A 642 24.03 -106.08 60.85
CA GLU A 642 24.77 -107.15 60.16
C GLU A 642 25.76 -107.86 61.07
N ALA A 643 26.52 -107.12 61.88
CA ALA A 643 27.42 -107.68 62.88
C ALA A 643 26.66 -108.52 63.94
N LEU A 644 25.50 -108.04 64.38
CA LEU A 644 24.61 -108.78 65.29
C LEU A 644 23.99 -110.03 64.64
N ARG A 645 23.57 -109.97 63.37
CA ARG A 645 23.12 -111.15 62.60
C ARG A 645 24.23 -112.20 62.52
N LYS A 646 25.45 -111.78 62.16
CA LYS A 646 26.64 -112.65 62.06
C LYS A 646 26.99 -113.29 63.41
N MET A 647 26.97 -112.53 64.50
CA MET A 647 27.19 -113.04 65.85
C MET A 647 26.11 -114.04 66.27
N ARG A 648 24.82 -113.75 66.02
CA ARG A 648 23.71 -114.67 66.31
C ARG A 648 23.85 -115.98 65.54
N TRP A 649 24.24 -115.94 64.27
CA TRP A 649 24.51 -117.13 63.45
C TRP A 649 25.69 -117.94 63.98
N GLN A 650 26.80 -117.29 64.34
CA GLN A 650 27.95 -117.97 64.97
C GLN A 650 27.57 -118.63 66.30
N ASN A 651 26.77 -117.96 67.13
CA ASN A 651 26.28 -118.51 68.40
C ASN A 651 25.32 -119.68 68.18
N ALA A 652 24.43 -119.61 67.19
CA ALA A 652 23.52 -120.70 66.83
C ALA A 652 24.30 -121.96 66.38
N ASN A 653 25.25 -121.82 65.45
CA ASN A 653 26.10 -122.92 64.99
C ASN A 653 26.98 -123.50 66.13
N THR A 654 27.30 -122.70 67.15
CA THR A 654 28.06 -123.14 68.33
C THR A 654 27.16 -123.90 69.30
N ALA A 655 25.92 -123.43 69.52
CA ALA A 655 24.91 -124.12 70.32
C ALA A 655 24.49 -125.45 69.68
N GLU A 656 24.28 -125.49 68.36
CA GLU A 656 23.99 -126.71 67.60
C GLU A 656 25.13 -127.74 67.75
N ARG A 657 26.39 -127.30 67.63
CA ARG A 657 27.55 -128.18 67.84
C ARG A 657 27.64 -128.71 69.27
N LEU A 658 27.35 -127.86 70.27
CA LEU A 658 27.30 -128.29 71.68
C LEU A 658 26.14 -129.26 71.94
N GLN A 659 25.00 -129.07 71.28
CA GLN A 659 23.85 -129.97 71.35
C GLN A 659 24.13 -131.31 70.67
N GLU A 660 24.84 -131.33 69.54
CA GLU A 660 25.27 -132.55 68.85
C GLU A 660 26.34 -133.31 69.66
N GLU A 661 27.31 -132.61 70.26
CA GLU A 661 28.25 -133.23 71.19
C GLU A 661 27.55 -133.75 72.46
N PHE A 662 26.55 -133.04 72.99
CA PHE A 662 25.74 -133.53 74.11
C PHE A 662 24.89 -134.76 73.72
N ARG A 663 24.33 -134.79 72.50
CA ARG A 663 23.61 -135.94 71.94
C ARG A 663 24.55 -137.15 71.78
N ARG A 664 25.76 -136.93 71.24
CA ARG A 664 26.81 -137.93 71.09
C ARG A 664 27.26 -138.49 72.45
N LEU A 665 27.52 -137.62 73.44
CA LEU A 665 27.82 -138.02 74.81
C LEU A 665 26.66 -138.79 75.45
N SER A 666 25.41 -138.40 75.20
CA SER A 666 24.22 -139.12 75.69
C SER A 666 24.12 -140.53 75.09
N VAL A 667 24.39 -140.68 73.79
CA VAL A 667 24.45 -141.99 73.11
C VAL A 667 25.63 -142.83 73.64
N GLN A 668 26.79 -142.23 73.90
CA GLN A 668 27.90 -142.94 74.54
C GLN A 668 27.55 -143.39 75.96
N MET A 669 26.92 -142.54 76.78
CA MET A 669 26.46 -142.91 78.12
C MET A 669 25.44 -144.07 78.07
N ALA A 670 24.44 -144.00 77.18
CA ALA A 670 23.48 -145.08 76.97
C ALA A 670 24.17 -146.38 76.53
N SER A 671 25.10 -146.32 75.59
CA SER A 671 25.86 -147.50 75.15
C SER A 671 26.74 -148.09 76.26
N THR A 672 27.36 -147.27 77.11
CA THR A 672 28.08 -147.77 78.30
C THR A 672 27.15 -148.33 79.37
N PHE A 673 25.90 -147.87 79.44
CA PHE A 673 24.89 -148.41 80.33
C PHE A 673 24.43 -149.80 79.86
N GLU A 674 24.07 -149.95 78.57
CA GLU A 674 23.74 -151.25 77.95
C GLU A 674 24.91 -152.25 78.01
N ALA A 675 26.15 -151.77 77.87
CA ALA A 675 27.35 -152.60 78.01
C ALA A 675 27.56 -153.12 79.45
N ASN A 676 27.21 -152.33 80.47
CA ASN A 676 27.21 -152.79 81.86
C ASN A 676 26.06 -153.77 82.14
N GLU A 677 24.86 -153.47 81.63
CA GLU A 677 23.66 -154.31 81.84
C GLU A 677 23.77 -155.68 81.17
N THR A 678 24.36 -155.74 79.96
CA THR A 678 24.72 -157.01 79.30
C THR A 678 25.92 -157.72 79.94
N GLY A 679 26.81 -156.97 80.60
CA GLY A 679 27.89 -157.51 81.42
C GLY A 679 27.38 -158.34 82.59
N ASP A 680 26.49 -157.80 83.44
CA ASP A 680 26.00 -158.51 84.63
C ASP A 680 25.10 -159.72 84.30
N GLN A 681 24.39 -159.70 83.16
CA GLN A 681 23.67 -160.89 82.67
C GLN A 681 24.59 -162.05 82.27
N SER A 682 25.91 -161.81 82.11
CA SER A 682 26.90 -162.88 81.87
C SER A 682 27.48 -163.49 83.16
N CYS A 683 27.40 -162.79 84.30
CA CYS A 683 27.98 -163.24 85.57
C CYS A 683 27.02 -164.15 86.39
N SER A 684 25.72 -164.08 86.10
CA SER A 684 24.64 -164.79 86.81
C SER A 684 24.50 -166.28 86.44
N ARG A 685 25.61 -166.96 86.13
CA ARG A 685 25.62 -168.41 85.82
C ARG A 685 26.81 -169.18 86.40
N SER A 686 27.16 -168.91 87.66
CA SER A 686 28.05 -169.77 88.46
C SER A 686 27.68 -169.80 89.96
N LYS A 687 26.39 -169.94 90.24
CA LYS A 687 25.84 -170.78 91.33
C LYS A 687 24.38 -171.11 91.07
#